data_AF-A0A930AXN2-F1
#
_entry.id   AF-A0A930AXN2-F1
#
_cell.length_a   1.000
_cell.length_b   1.000
_cell.length_c   1.000
_cell.angle_alpha   90.00
_cell.angle_beta   90.00
_cell.angle_gamma   90.00
#
_symmetry.space_group_name_H-M   'P 1'
#
loop_
_entity.id
_entity.type
_entity.pdbx_description
1 polymer ?
#
loop_
_entity_poly.entity_id
_entity_poly.type
_entity_poly.pdbx_seq_one_letter_code
_entity_poly.pdbx_strand_id
1 'polypeptide(L)'
;MKIIKRFFAVLVALTFMLGLFSTNYNVHADTQKDGYNITISNVAVSPNPVNVGALASLKFDFSVYTLAQNAMKVGDTVTLSTNIGSMFGNLPITDLPLLAPNGEQIATATITETEIKLTVISEFPTDKNFFSGSVYTGGRLKALENGAAVGAPVTKQLTIEDSNTNVTFNVPNPAPSTGTGGGTPDPSARTINNRMLEKQGWTSGYDTAHIKLISNQISSLRLFNTYNTIDSSFGTYTEQTNLMVVDKIPHDGVIDESTVTFTAVRYNWMEVPAAGNAHYAQATPGTVMPIESGSNWIPVKQYFTQIYQSGSDTYDSFYAKVKAQKLSYGIFRDPATGGDTFIANMSNDSLKYTNLEPNLAGIAKIKDIYGVNGPSNGNIVTFFAEFDTHYPTITGLESVTNTGEVKSDQGSDTASVSYTIDKANGTASVAAGTVIVKLVDGNDDTTLIPNAEFKIQRKINNTWVDYFIRGRKASATTNASGIATFSGLSIGDYRLVQVNSQGNYTFNNNEFKPNTAYGTAGTLGATTGEFSITSSTQPGFATIVPNYLSVSKKITGSKEYVDQDENEISIPENTFKTVLAQLPGENYDGVTMPTTLKANVQVSPLGKGFFEFEEIKFTKPGTFKFSVKEDVTNPIEGVTYDTSEKTVTITVTKANGELKAEVDSEPSFKNVFNYTYANFKVKKTLTGDTPTNAGEFKFELTAVSTTANVAEVPMPVGSNADKKEISVNGAGNVEFGQIQYEAVGKYVYKVVEVNTNLANYTYDQTEYTVTVDVTTDADNKLVSTYEIKKGTEVVTDIEFTNKYETPVAPVAPVTPASPKTGDSTTNMMLMFGMLAVSAALMLVAAGYKKQLR
;
A
#
# COMPACT_ATOMS: atom_id res chain seq x y z
N MET A 1 6.33 -13.99 -50.74
CA MET A 1 5.11 -14.80 -50.96
C MET A 1 3.93 -14.11 -50.25
N LYS A 2 2.71 -13.99 -50.80
CA LYS A 2 1.71 -15.03 -51.11
C LYS A 2 1.37 -15.87 -49.86
N ILE A 3 0.33 -15.56 -49.07
CA ILE A 3 -1.15 -15.64 -49.29
C ILE A 3 -1.72 -17.03 -48.93
N ILE A 4 -2.62 -17.06 -47.92
CA ILE A 4 -3.85 -17.86 -47.73
C ILE A 4 -4.43 -17.42 -46.36
N LYS A 5 -5.45 -16.55 -46.31
CA LYS A 5 -6.92 -16.83 -46.25
C LYS A 5 -7.32 -17.59 -44.96
N ARG A 6 -8.10 -17.04 -44.01
CA ARG A 6 -9.45 -16.39 -44.04
C ARG A 6 -10.58 -17.30 -44.54
N PHE A 7 -11.44 -17.73 -43.61
CA PHE A 7 -12.91 -17.94 -43.61
C PHE A 7 -13.22 -18.60 -42.22
N PHE A 8 -14.35 -18.42 -41.54
CA PHE A 8 -15.71 -18.08 -41.95
C PHE A 8 -16.33 -16.90 -41.17
N ALA A 9 -17.26 -16.21 -41.81
CA ALA A 9 -18.36 -15.50 -41.16
C ALA A 9 -19.61 -15.75 -42.01
N VAL A 10 -20.68 -16.27 -41.42
CA VAL A 10 -22.00 -16.43 -42.07
C VAL A 10 -23.06 -15.89 -41.13
N LEU A 11 -23.87 -14.99 -41.66
CA LEU A 11 -25.00 -14.37 -41.01
C LEU A 11 -26.25 -15.25 -41.21
N VAL A 12 -26.96 -15.57 -40.13
CA VAL A 12 -28.35 -16.05 -40.18
C VAL A 12 -29.16 -15.23 -39.20
N ALA A 13 -30.21 -14.59 -39.70
CA ALA A 13 -31.12 -13.76 -38.91
C ALA A 13 -32.57 -14.10 -39.26
N LEU A 14 -33.33 -14.57 -38.27
CA LEU A 14 -34.80 -14.66 -38.26
C LEU A 14 -35.23 -14.93 -36.79
N THR A 15 -35.24 -13.90 -35.94
CA THR A 15 -36.45 -13.15 -35.52
C THR A 15 -37.49 -13.95 -34.72
N PHE A 16 -37.64 -13.58 -33.45
CA PHE A 16 -38.94 -13.50 -32.79
C PHE A 16 -39.02 -12.17 -32.00
N MET A 17 -40.15 -11.46 -32.13
CA MET A 17 -40.56 -10.31 -31.30
C MET A 17 -41.51 -10.80 -30.19
N LEU A 18 -41.89 -10.10 -29.10
CA LEU A 18 -41.55 -8.80 -28.47
C LEU A 18 -41.05 -9.05 -27.02
N GLY A 19 -40.61 -8.10 -26.19
CA GLY A 19 -40.46 -6.64 -26.33
C GLY A 19 -41.29 -5.83 -25.30
N LEU A 20 -40.78 -4.65 -24.90
CA LEU A 20 -41.25 -3.73 -23.83
C LEU A 20 -40.98 -4.23 -22.38
N PHE A 21 -40.44 -3.44 -21.44
CA PHE A 21 -39.95 -2.05 -21.46
C PHE A 21 -38.49 -1.95 -20.99
N SER A 22 -37.73 -1.03 -21.58
CA SER A 22 -36.35 -0.69 -21.18
C SER A 22 -36.29 0.73 -20.61
N THR A 23 -35.73 0.90 -19.40
CA THR A 23 -35.32 2.19 -18.85
C THR A 23 -33.80 2.25 -18.76
N ASN A 24 -33.18 3.06 -19.62
CA ASN A 24 -31.72 3.10 -19.76
C ASN A 24 -31.07 3.88 -18.61
N TYR A 25 -30.29 3.21 -17.76
CA TYR A 25 -29.27 3.87 -16.95
C TYR A 25 -27.97 3.99 -17.76
N ASN A 26 -27.91 5.04 -18.59
CA ASN A 26 -26.67 5.47 -19.23
C ASN A 26 -25.83 6.28 -18.24
N VAL A 27 -24.56 5.90 -18.08
CA VAL A 27 -23.50 6.83 -17.65
C VAL A 27 -22.39 6.70 -18.68
N HIS A 28 -22.09 7.80 -19.37
CA HIS A 28 -21.13 7.85 -20.47
C HIS A 28 -19.74 8.27 -19.98
N ALA A 29 -18.77 8.34 -20.90
CA ALA A 29 -17.36 8.59 -20.60
C ALA A 29 -17.10 9.97 -19.96
N ASP A 30 -15.92 10.13 -19.35
CA ASP A 30 -15.47 11.40 -18.79
C ASP A 30 -15.20 12.43 -19.91
N THR A 31 -15.94 13.53 -19.91
CA THR A 31 -15.73 14.66 -20.83
C THR A 31 -14.59 15.54 -20.29
N GLN A 32 -13.48 15.66 -21.03
CA GLN A 32 -12.39 16.58 -20.67
C GLN A 32 -12.67 17.97 -21.24
N LYS A 33 -12.94 18.97 -20.38
CA LYS A 33 -13.38 20.31 -20.79
C LYS A 33 -12.86 21.38 -19.83
N ASP A 34 -12.48 22.53 -20.36
CA ASP A 34 -12.02 23.72 -19.61
C ASP A 34 -10.85 23.48 -18.61
N GLY A 35 -10.10 22.38 -18.77
CA GLY A 35 -9.00 21.97 -17.87
C GLY A 35 -9.40 20.99 -16.76
N TYR A 36 -10.67 20.59 -16.71
CA TYR A 36 -11.22 19.63 -15.76
C TYR A 36 -11.62 18.32 -16.46
N ASN A 37 -11.66 17.22 -15.71
CA ASN A 37 -12.38 16.01 -16.12
C ASN A 37 -13.78 16.05 -15.50
N ILE A 38 -14.81 15.86 -16.32
CA ILE A 38 -16.21 16.02 -15.93
C ILE A 38 -16.96 14.70 -16.17
N THR A 39 -17.66 14.20 -15.15
CA THR A 39 -18.55 13.04 -15.24
C THR A 39 -19.99 13.48 -14.92
N ILE A 40 -20.94 13.21 -15.82
CA ILE A 40 -22.37 13.50 -15.62
C ILE A 40 -23.19 12.20 -15.60
N SER A 41 -24.01 12.02 -14.58
CA SER A 41 -24.76 10.79 -14.32
C SER A 41 -26.18 11.06 -13.82
N ASN A 42 -27.03 10.01 -13.79
CA ASN A 42 -28.39 10.06 -13.25
C ASN A 42 -29.27 11.19 -13.83
N VAL A 43 -29.08 11.53 -15.11
CA VAL A 43 -29.90 12.53 -15.82
C VAL A 43 -31.33 12.00 -15.94
N ALA A 44 -32.27 12.65 -15.28
CA ALA A 44 -33.66 12.23 -15.20
C ALA A 44 -34.61 13.43 -15.25
N VAL A 45 -35.71 13.28 -15.99
CA VAL A 45 -36.85 14.21 -15.95
C VAL A 45 -38.02 13.54 -15.24
N SER A 46 -38.73 14.29 -14.40
CA SER A 46 -39.94 13.84 -13.70
C SER A 46 -41.03 14.93 -13.71
N PRO A 47 -42.29 14.62 -14.07
CA PRO A 47 -42.76 13.33 -14.56
C PRO A 47 -42.21 13.00 -15.96
N ASN A 48 -42.19 11.71 -16.31
CA ASN A 48 -41.84 11.21 -17.64
C ASN A 48 -42.60 9.88 -17.88
N PRO A 49 -43.54 9.79 -18.83
CA PRO A 49 -43.95 10.82 -19.79
C PRO A 49 -44.46 12.12 -19.14
N VAL A 50 -44.25 13.24 -19.84
CA VAL A 50 -44.71 14.58 -19.46
C VAL A 50 -45.80 15.04 -20.42
N ASN A 51 -46.87 15.63 -19.89
CA ASN A 51 -47.92 16.22 -20.73
C ASN A 51 -47.47 17.60 -21.24
N VAL A 52 -47.76 17.89 -22.51
CA VAL A 52 -47.48 19.19 -23.13
C VAL A 52 -48.09 20.33 -22.31
N GLY A 53 -47.29 21.37 -22.05
CA GLY A 53 -47.68 22.51 -21.23
C GLY A 53 -47.60 22.29 -19.70
N ALA A 54 -47.41 21.06 -19.23
CA ALA A 54 -47.21 20.76 -17.80
C ALA A 54 -45.80 21.13 -17.32
N LEU A 55 -45.62 21.12 -16.00
CA LEU A 55 -44.34 21.38 -15.34
C LEU A 55 -43.58 20.07 -15.06
N ALA A 56 -42.26 20.13 -15.15
CA ALA A 56 -41.34 19.03 -14.85
C ALA A 56 -40.10 19.51 -14.09
N SER A 57 -39.45 18.57 -13.42
CA SER A 57 -38.13 18.70 -12.81
C SER A 57 -37.09 17.98 -13.67
N LEU A 58 -35.90 18.56 -13.78
CA LEU A 58 -34.67 17.86 -14.13
C LEU A 58 -33.89 17.55 -12.84
N LYS A 59 -33.35 16.33 -12.75
CA LYS A 59 -32.25 15.97 -11.84
C LYS A 59 -31.04 15.49 -12.67
N PHE A 60 -29.83 15.82 -12.24
CA PHE A 60 -28.62 15.08 -12.61
C PHE A 60 -27.58 15.18 -11.48
N ASP A 61 -26.63 14.24 -11.48
CA ASP A 61 -25.50 14.20 -10.55
C ASP A 61 -24.20 14.44 -11.33
N PHE A 62 -23.28 15.25 -10.78
CA PHE A 62 -22.04 15.68 -11.43
C PHE A 62 -20.81 15.42 -10.56
N SER A 63 -19.68 15.19 -11.21
CA SER A 63 -18.35 15.20 -10.60
C SER A 63 -17.36 15.93 -11.51
N VAL A 64 -16.51 16.76 -10.92
CA VAL A 64 -15.48 17.57 -11.58
C VAL A 64 -14.16 17.36 -10.85
N TYR A 65 -13.11 16.98 -11.59
CA TYR A 65 -11.76 16.77 -11.07
C TYR A 65 -10.77 17.72 -11.76
N THR A 66 -9.86 18.32 -11.00
CA THR A 66 -8.81 19.18 -11.57
C THR A 66 -7.65 18.35 -12.10
N LEU A 67 -7.13 18.71 -13.28
CA LEU A 67 -5.86 18.19 -13.77
C LEU A 67 -4.69 18.84 -13.00
N ALA A 68 -3.55 18.16 -12.97
CA ALA A 68 -2.52 18.38 -11.95
C ALA A 68 -2.00 19.83 -11.83
N GLN A 69 -1.84 20.28 -10.58
CA GLN A 69 -1.30 21.58 -10.14
C GLN A 69 -2.23 22.82 -10.18
N ASN A 70 -3.54 22.67 -10.38
CA ASN A 70 -4.50 23.73 -10.01
C ASN A 70 -5.58 23.20 -9.04
N ALA A 71 -5.68 23.82 -7.86
CA ALA A 71 -6.87 23.73 -7.02
C ALA A 71 -7.94 24.68 -7.55
N MET A 72 -9.22 24.29 -7.41
CA MET A 72 -10.38 25.05 -7.88
C MET A 72 -10.61 26.31 -7.03
N LYS A 73 -10.83 27.46 -7.66
CA LYS A 73 -10.85 28.79 -7.01
C LYS A 73 -12.23 29.45 -7.06
N VAL A 74 -12.46 30.42 -6.18
CA VAL A 74 -13.62 31.31 -6.23
C VAL A 74 -13.63 32.05 -7.57
N GLY A 75 -14.74 31.95 -8.30
CA GLY A 75 -14.89 32.47 -9.67
C GLY A 75 -14.60 31.47 -10.80
N ASP A 76 -14.03 30.29 -10.51
CA ASP A 76 -13.91 29.21 -11.50
C ASP A 76 -15.31 28.82 -11.99
N THR A 77 -15.46 28.64 -13.31
CA THR A 77 -16.75 28.34 -13.96
C THR A 77 -16.60 27.15 -14.89
N VAL A 78 -17.38 26.10 -14.66
CA VAL A 78 -17.42 24.88 -15.48
C VAL A 78 -18.68 24.90 -16.34
N THR A 79 -18.53 24.83 -17.67
CA THR A 79 -19.66 24.98 -18.61
C THR A 79 -20.08 23.65 -19.22
N LEU A 80 -21.23 23.13 -18.79
CA LEU A 80 -21.85 21.92 -19.34
C LEU A 80 -22.74 22.26 -20.53
N SER A 81 -22.61 21.56 -21.66
CA SER A 81 -23.48 21.72 -22.84
C SER A 81 -24.75 20.87 -22.72
N THR A 82 -25.91 21.40 -23.12
CA THR A 82 -27.22 20.70 -23.07
C THR A 82 -28.14 21.10 -24.23
N ASN A 83 -29.19 20.31 -24.49
CA ASN A 83 -30.23 20.62 -25.47
C ASN A 83 -31.59 20.95 -24.82
N ILE A 84 -31.64 21.25 -23.52
CA ILE A 84 -32.87 21.37 -22.70
C ILE A 84 -33.90 22.36 -23.26
N GLY A 85 -33.47 23.51 -23.80
CA GLY A 85 -34.36 24.53 -24.38
C GLY A 85 -35.11 24.07 -25.62
N SER A 86 -34.60 23.05 -26.33
CA SER A 86 -35.29 22.42 -27.47
C SER A 86 -36.50 21.54 -27.07
N MET A 87 -36.76 21.43 -25.76
CA MET A 87 -37.77 20.55 -25.18
C MET A 87 -38.62 21.22 -24.09
N PHE A 88 -38.04 22.17 -23.34
CA PHE A 88 -38.69 22.88 -22.24
C PHE A 88 -38.51 24.39 -22.39
N GLY A 89 -39.61 25.13 -22.25
CA GLY A 89 -39.63 26.57 -22.39
C GLY A 89 -39.65 27.32 -21.07
N ASN A 90 -39.27 28.60 -21.15
CA ASN A 90 -39.45 29.60 -20.09
C ASN A 90 -38.71 29.29 -18.78
N LEU A 91 -37.43 28.91 -18.88
CA LEU A 91 -36.46 29.05 -17.80
C LEU A 91 -36.18 30.55 -17.59
N PRO A 92 -36.61 31.20 -16.48
CA PRO A 92 -35.88 32.37 -16.01
C PRO A 92 -34.44 31.93 -15.70
N ILE A 93 -33.44 32.80 -15.89
CA ILE A 93 -32.03 32.47 -15.59
C ILE A 93 -31.96 31.96 -14.15
N THR A 94 -31.79 30.64 -13.98
CA THR A 94 -32.09 29.97 -12.72
C THR A 94 -30.80 29.62 -12.01
N ASP A 95 -30.35 30.55 -11.17
CA ASP A 95 -29.26 30.33 -10.24
C ASP A 95 -29.73 29.39 -9.12
N LEU A 96 -29.36 28.12 -9.23
CA LEU A 96 -29.62 27.10 -8.21
C LEU A 96 -28.45 27.07 -7.22
N PRO A 97 -28.66 27.36 -5.92
CA PRO A 97 -27.60 27.30 -4.94
C PRO A 97 -27.18 25.85 -4.70
N LEU A 98 -25.89 25.56 -4.87
CA LEU A 98 -25.30 24.26 -4.57
C LEU A 98 -24.76 24.28 -3.15
N LEU A 99 -25.43 23.56 -2.26
CA LEU A 99 -25.14 23.56 -0.83
C LEU A 99 -24.25 22.37 -0.45
N ALA A 100 -23.26 22.61 0.41
CA ALA A 100 -22.54 21.58 1.14
C ALA A 100 -23.41 20.97 2.25
N PRO A 101 -23.05 19.80 2.83
CA PRO A 101 -23.86 19.12 3.85
C PRO A 101 -24.08 19.89 5.17
N ASN A 102 -23.33 20.98 5.39
CA ASN A 102 -23.51 21.94 6.49
C ASN A 102 -24.56 23.04 6.19
N GLY A 103 -25.11 23.08 4.97
CA GLY A 103 -26.04 24.12 4.50
C GLY A 103 -25.38 25.35 3.86
N GLU A 104 -24.05 25.37 3.78
CA GLU A 104 -23.27 26.47 3.19
C GLU A 104 -23.30 26.41 1.66
N GLN A 105 -23.51 27.55 0.98
CA GLN A 105 -23.53 27.60 -0.48
C GLN A 105 -22.09 27.66 -1.03
N ILE A 106 -21.65 26.57 -1.66
CA ILE A 106 -20.28 26.44 -2.19
C ILE A 106 -20.17 26.83 -3.67
N ALA A 107 -21.26 26.70 -4.41
CA ALA A 107 -21.33 27.05 -5.83
C ALA A 107 -22.76 27.44 -6.24
N THR A 108 -22.91 27.87 -7.49
CA THR A 108 -24.18 28.19 -8.13
C THR A 108 -24.27 27.49 -9.48
N ALA A 109 -25.37 26.79 -9.75
CA ALA A 109 -25.65 26.17 -11.04
C ALA A 109 -26.66 27.03 -11.81
N THR A 110 -26.20 27.78 -12.79
CA THR A 110 -27.03 28.62 -13.68
C THR A 110 -27.44 27.82 -14.90
N ILE A 111 -28.75 27.56 -15.09
CA ILE A 111 -29.28 26.80 -16.23
C ILE A 111 -29.81 27.75 -17.31
N THR A 112 -29.46 27.48 -18.56
CA THR A 112 -29.94 28.17 -19.78
C THR A 112 -30.50 27.16 -20.79
N GLU A 113 -30.93 27.62 -21.96
CA GLU A 113 -31.46 26.75 -23.03
C GLU A 113 -30.44 25.77 -23.62
N THR A 114 -29.15 26.12 -23.62
CA THR A 114 -28.06 25.37 -24.27
C THR A 114 -26.87 25.04 -23.38
N GLU A 115 -26.77 25.67 -22.20
CA GLU A 115 -25.64 25.53 -21.28
C GLU A 115 -26.10 25.47 -19.81
N ILE A 116 -25.36 24.75 -18.97
CA ILE A 116 -25.45 24.79 -17.51
C ILE A 116 -24.08 25.17 -16.97
N LYS A 117 -24.00 26.29 -16.24
CA LYS A 117 -22.74 26.84 -15.71
C LYS A 117 -22.66 26.64 -14.22
N LEU A 118 -21.66 25.86 -13.78
CA LEU A 118 -21.35 25.65 -12.37
C LEU A 118 -20.27 26.66 -11.97
N THR A 119 -20.66 27.69 -11.22
CA THR A 119 -19.78 28.80 -10.78
C THR A 119 -19.43 28.63 -9.31
N VAL A 120 -18.14 28.59 -8.98
CA VAL A 120 -17.64 28.40 -7.61
C VAL A 120 -17.67 29.72 -6.84
N ILE A 121 -18.23 29.72 -5.63
CA ILE A 121 -18.38 30.93 -4.81
C ILE A 121 -17.74 30.86 -3.41
N SER A 122 -17.39 29.67 -2.91
CA SER A 122 -16.64 29.46 -1.66
C SER A 122 -15.18 29.09 -1.91
N GLU A 123 -14.28 29.41 -1.00
CA GLU A 123 -12.91 28.88 -1.04
C GLU A 123 -12.90 27.37 -0.76
N PHE A 124 -12.41 26.57 -1.71
CA PHE A 124 -12.13 25.16 -1.45
C PHE A 124 -10.79 25.01 -0.71
N PRO A 125 -10.68 24.09 0.27
CA PRO A 125 -9.42 23.82 0.93
C PRO A 125 -8.43 23.20 -0.06
N THR A 126 -7.15 23.59 0.04
CA THR A 126 -6.11 23.33 -0.98
C THR A 126 -5.70 21.87 -1.14
N ASP A 127 -6.28 20.96 -0.34
CA ASP A 127 -6.11 19.51 -0.43
C ASP A 127 -7.19 18.82 -1.31
N LYS A 128 -8.27 19.53 -1.69
CA LYS A 128 -9.41 18.96 -2.44
C LYS A 128 -9.42 19.36 -3.92
N ASN A 129 -8.85 18.48 -4.73
CA ASN A 129 -8.86 18.57 -6.21
C ASN A 129 -10.15 18.01 -6.86
N PHE A 130 -11.28 18.00 -6.14
CA PHE A 130 -12.55 17.46 -6.64
C PHE A 130 -13.78 18.23 -6.11
N PHE A 131 -14.77 18.39 -6.98
CA PHE A 131 -16.05 19.05 -6.70
C PHE A 131 -17.18 18.22 -7.32
N SER A 132 -18.13 17.76 -6.49
CA SER A 132 -19.18 16.81 -6.91
C SER A 132 -20.48 17.04 -6.15
N GLY A 133 -21.63 16.84 -6.80
CA GLY A 133 -22.93 17.04 -6.19
C GLY A 133 -24.10 16.70 -7.11
N SER A 134 -25.29 17.19 -6.74
CA SER A 134 -26.54 17.01 -7.48
C SER A 134 -27.17 18.35 -7.84
N VAL A 135 -27.76 18.44 -9.03
CA VAL A 135 -28.59 19.59 -9.45
C VAL A 135 -30.04 19.12 -9.57
N TYR A 136 -30.99 19.90 -9.05
CA TYR A 136 -32.43 19.62 -9.15
C TYR A 136 -33.23 20.90 -9.39
N THR A 137 -34.05 20.94 -10.44
CA THR A 137 -34.73 22.18 -10.88
C THR A 137 -36.08 22.45 -10.22
N GLY A 138 -36.65 21.48 -9.49
CA GLY A 138 -37.83 21.69 -8.63
C GLY A 138 -39.11 22.14 -9.36
N GLY A 139 -39.51 21.44 -10.41
CA GLY A 139 -40.80 21.63 -11.09
C GLY A 139 -40.90 22.88 -11.96
N ARG A 140 -39.77 23.40 -12.46
CA ARG A 140 -39.69 24.70 -13.17
C ARG A 140 -39.65 24.60 -14.70
N LEU A 141 -39.53 23.40 -15.26
CA LEU A 141 -39.43 23.20 -16.72
C LEU A 141 -40.83 23.05 -17.33
N LYS A 142 -41.27 24.00 -18.16
CA LYS A 142 -42.56 23.86 -18.87
C LYS A 142 -42.39 23.07 -20.16
N ALA A 143 -43.03 21.91 -20.25
CA ALA A 143 -42.94 21.02 -21.42
C ALA A 143 -43.48 21.70 -22.69
N LEU A 144 -42.66 21.75 -23.75
CA LEU A 144 -43.08 22.21 -25.07
C LEU A 144 -43.87 21.14 -25.81
N GLU A 145 -44.58 21.55 -26.87
CA GLU A 145 -45.39 20.67 -27.72
C GLU A 145 -44.57 19.59 -28.42
N ASN A 146 -43.34 19.93 -28.84
CA ASN A 146 -42.33 19.00 -29.35
C ASN A 146 -42.72 18.14 -30.56
N GLY A 147 -43.89 18.39 -31.18
CA GLY A 147 -44.47 17.58 -32.26
C GLY A 147 -45.38 16.45 -31.77
N ALA A 148 -45.66 16.34 -30.46
CA ALA A 148 -46.62 15.38 -29.92
C ALA A 148 -48.06 15.79 -30.25
N ALA A 149 -48.94 14.81 -30.47
CA ALA A 149 -50.36 15.02 -30.71
C ALA A 149 -51.21 14.05 -29.88
N VAL A 150 -52.53 14.25 -29.86
CA VAL A 150 -53.47 13.41 -29.07
C VAL A 150 -53.39 11.97 -29.55
N GLY A 151 -53.00 11.05 -28.66
CA GLY A 151 -52.79 9.63 -28.98
C GLY A 151 -51.49 9.33 -29.74
N ALA A 152 -50.65 10.33 -30.02
CA ALA A 152 -49.36 10.20 -30.71
C ALA A 152 -48.25 10.89 -29.90
N PRO A 153 -47.75 10.25 -28.82
CA PRO A 153 -46.67 10.80 -28.00
C PRO A 153 -45.34 10.80 -28.76
N VAL A 154 -44.47 11.76 -28.46
CA VAL A 154 -43.15 11.93 -29.10
C VAL A 154 -42.05 11.87 -28.05
N THR A 155 -41.10 10.95 -28.22
CA THR A 155 -39.91 10.85 -27.37
C THR A 155 -38.74 11.64 -27.98
N LYS A 156 -38.11 12.50 -27.18
CA LYS A 156 -36.85 13.18 -27.51
C LYS A 156 -35.76 12.82 -26.49
N GLN A 157 -34.50 12.86 -26.89
CA GLN A 157 -33.36 12.55 -26.03
C GLN A 157 -32.73 13.84 -25.45
N LEU A 158 -32.96 14.08 -24.17
CA LEU A 158 -32.31 15.16 -23.42
C LEU A 158 -30.84 14.79 -23.20
N THR A 159 -29.92 15.72 -23.46
CA THR A 159 -28.47 15.54 -23.28
C THR A 159 -27.89 16.57 -22.30
N ILE A 160 -26.88 16.17 -21.53
CA ILE A 160 -26.02 17.01 -20.69
C ILE A 160 -24.59 16.46 -20.81
N GLU A 161 -23.74 17.14 -21.57
CA GLU A 161 -22.55 16.57 -22.22
C GLU A 161 -22.89 15.22 -22.88
N ASP A 162 -22.04 14.21 -22.72
CA ASP A 162 -22.24 12.85 -23.25
C ASP A 162 -23.41 12.11 -22.58
N SER A 163 -23.83 12.55 -21.38
CA SER A 163 -24.88 11.91 -20.59
C SER A 163 -26.28 12.24 -21.13
N ASN A 164 -27.20 11.26 -21.15
CA ASN A 164 -28.47 11.42 -21.86
C ASN A 164 -29.62 10.56 -21.32
N THR A 165 -30.85 11.05 -21.51
CA THR A 165 -32.09 10.40 -21.07
C THR A 165 -33.24 10.64 -22.04
N ASN A 166 -34.18 9.70 -22.14
CA ASN A 166 -35.31 9.78 -23.07
C ASN A 166 -36.55 10.38 -22.39
N VAL A 167 -37.01 11.53 -22.87
CA VAL A 167 -38.18 12.26 -22.36
C VAL A 167 -39.34 12.11 -23.35
N THR A 168 -40.48 11.61 -22.88
CA THR A 168 -41.66 11.38 -23.73
C THR A 168 -42.73 12.44 -23.50
N PHE A 169 -43.09 13.16 -24.56
CA PHE A 169 -44.10 14.22 -24.54
C PHE A 169 -45.45 13.69 -25.03
N ASN A 170 -46.53 14.01 -24.31
CA ASN A 170 -47.88 13.53 -24.59
C ASN A 170 -48.90 14.67 -24.60
N VAL A 171 -49.95 14.56 -25.43
CA VAL A 171 -51.09 15.50 -25.42
C VAL A 171 -52.33 14.79 -24.87
N PRO A 172 -52.88 15.20 -23.71
CA PRO A 172 -54.09 14.60 -23.14
C PRO A 172 -55.30 14.64 -24.08
N ASN A 173 -56.09 13.57 -24.06
CA ASN A 173 -57.35 13.47 -24.80
C ASN A 173 -58.45 14.25 -24.03
N PRO A 174 -59.24 15.14 -24.66
CA PRO A 174 -60.32 15.85 -23.97
C PRO A 174 -61.40 14.88 -23.45
N ALA A 175 -61.80 15.05 -22.19
CA ALA A 175 -62.67 14.10 -21.48
C ALA A 175 -64.15 14.18 -21.94
N PRO A 176 -64.83 13.03 -22.18
CA PRO A 176 -66.29 12.97 -22.34
C PRO A 176 -67.03 13.19 -21.02
N SER A 177 -68.29 13.62 -21.10
CA SER A 177 -69.11 14.02 -19.95
C SER A 177 -70.19 13.00 -19.54
N THR A 178 -70.67 13.14 -18.30
CA THR A 178 -71.92 12.57 -17.70
C THR A 178 -71.89 11.12 -17.20
N GLY A 179 -72.73 10.85 -16.18
CA GLY A 179 -73.14 9.50 -15.79
C GLY A 179 -73.13 9.24 -14.27
N THR A 180 -74.31 9.04 -13.67
CA THR A 180 -74.43 8.43 -12.33
C THR A 180 -74.30 6.90 -12.43
N GLY A 181 -73.45 6.29 -11.61
CA GLY A 181 -73.29 4.84 -11.55
C GLY A 181 -71.88 4.45 -11.08
N GLY A 182 -71.72 3.23 -10.55
CA GLY A 182 -70.43 2.74 -10.11
C GLY A 182 -69.47 2.53 -11.29
N GLY A 183 -68.43 3.35 -11.37
CA GLY A 183 -67.33 3.15 -12.31
C GLY A 183 -66.47 1.95 -11.94
N THR A 184 -65.93 1.25 -12.93
CA THR A 184 -64.87 0.24 -12.72
C THR A 184 -63.64 0.90 -12.11
N PRO A 185 -62.92 0.25 -11.16
CA PRO A 185 -61.74 0.84 -10.54
C PRO A 185 -60.65 1.21 -11.57
N ASP A 186 -60.02 2.36 -11.38
CA ASP A 186 -58.78 2.70 -12.06
C ASP A 186 -57.65 1.78 -11.55
N PRO A 187 -56.97 0.99 -12.42
CA PRO A 187 -55.83 0.16 -12.02
C PRO A 187 -54.66 0.94 -11.40
N SER A 188 -54.62 2.27 -11.58
CA SER A 188 -53.62 3.18 -11.01
C SER A 188 -53.92 3.59 -9.56
N ALA A 189 -55.16 3.37 -9.08
CA ALA A 189 -55.59 3.85 -7.77
C ALA A 189 -55.01 3.00 -6.63
N ARG A 190 -54.19 3.60 -5.77
CA ARG A 190 -53.75 2.96 -4.53
C ARG A 190 -54.89 2.95 -3.52
N THR A 191 -55.19 1.76 -3.00
CA THR A 191 -56.31 1.45 -2.12
C THR A 191 -55.91 1.50 -0.65
N ILE A 192 -56.63 2.22 0.20
CA ILE A 192 -56.35 2.31 1.65
C ILE A 192 -57.52 1.80 2.50
N ASN A 193 -57.17 1.17 3.63
CA ASN A 193 -58.07 0.67 4.66
C ASN A 193 -58.13 1.63 5.88
N ASN A 194 -59.19 1.54 6.69
CA ASN A 194 -59.33 2.30 7.95
C ASN A 194 -58.52 1.68 9.12
N ARG A 195 -57.29 1.22 8.88
CA ARG A 195 -56.44 0.54 9.88
C ARG A 195 -55.42 1.48 10.53
N MET A 196 -54.89 1.10 11.70
CA MET A 196 -53.74 1.79 12.28
C MET A 196 -52.43 1.31 11.66
N LEU A 197 -52.37 0.05 11.22
CA LEU A 197 -51.24 -0.51 10.46
C LEU A 197 -51.69 -1.37 9.27
N GLU A 198 -51.09 -1.12 8.11
CA GLU A 198 -50.98 -2.08 7.01
C GLU A 198 -49.50 -2.45 6.81
N LYS A 199 -49.25 -3.71 6.44
CA LYS A 199 -47.91 -4.22 6.15
C LYS A 199 -47.94 -4.84 4.76
N GLN A 200 -47.06 -4.37 3.90
CA GLN A 200 -46.80 -4.91 2.58
C GLN A 200 -45.36 -5.43 2.57
N GLY A 201 -45.07 -6.38 1.67
CA GLY A 201 -43.73 -6.88 1.50
C GLY A 201 -43.68 -7.97 0.43
N TRP A 202 -42.52 -8.11 -0.20
CA TRP A 202 -42.30 -9.01 -1.33
C TRP A 202 -40.81 -9.37 -1.41
N THR A 203 -40.52 -10.54 -1.98
CA THR A 203 -39.16 -11.00 -2.25
C THR A 203 -38.45 -10.02 -3.19
N SER A 204 -37.32 -9.45 -2.74
CA SER A 204 -36.47 -8.53 -3.51
C SER A 204 -35.15 -9.17 -3.97
N GLY A 205 -34.78 -10.32 -3.39
CA GLY A 205 -33.60 -11.12 -3.75
C GLY A 205 -33.72 -12.57 -3.28
N TYR A 206 -32.72 -13.41 -3.54
CA TYR A 206 -32.75 -14.84 -3.20
C TYR A 206 -32.90 -15.11 -1.68
N ASP A 207 -32.33 -14.23 -0.84
CA ASP A 207 -32.48 -14.25 0.61
C ASP A 207 -33.12 -12.98 1.17
N THR A 208 -33.63 -12.11 0.29
CA THR A 208 -33.95 -10.71 0.59
C THR A 208 -35.44 -10.43 0.36
N ALA A 209 -36.08 -9.72 1.28
CA ALA A 209 -37.44 -9.22 1.10
C ALA A 209 -37.52 -7.73 1.45
N HIS A 210 -38.23 -6.97 0.61
CA HIS A 210 -38.58 -5.59 0.88
C HIS A 210 -39.81 -5.53 1.79
N ILE A 211 -39.78 -4.68 2.81
CA ILE A 211 -40.83 -4.50 3.81
C ILE A 211 -41.32 -3.06 3.79
N LYS A 212 -42.65 -2.90 3.83
CA LYS A 212 -43.33 -1.60 3.85
C LYS A 212 -44.41 -1.56 4.92
N LEU A 213 -44.19 -0.75 5.96
CA LEU A 213 -45.10 -0.51 7.07
C LEU A 213 -45.84 0.81 6.83
N ILE A 214 -47.16 0.75 6.71
CA ILE A 214 -48.03 1.91 6.49
C ILE A 214 -48.81 2.16 7.78
N SER A 215 -48.35 3.12 8.57
CA SER A 215 -48.93 3.45 9.87
C SER A 215 -49.75 4.74 9.83
N ASN A 216 -50.80 4.78 10.65
CA ASN A 216 -51.75 5.90 10.70
C ASN A 216 -52.43 6.18 9.35
N GLN A 217 -52.99 5.14 8.69
CA GLN A 217 -53.49 5.22 7.31
C GLN A 217 -54.57 6.31 7.09
N ILE A 218 -55.42 6.56 8.08
CA ILE A 218 -56.44 7.63 8.07
C ILE A 218 -56.02 8.84 8.92
N SER A 219 -54.72 8.99 9.19
CA SER A 219 -54.09 10.15 9.82
C SER A 219 -54.77 10.62 11.11
N SER A 220 -55.05 9.70 12.04
CA SER A 220 -55.74 9.94 13.32
C SER A 220 -57.21 10.39 13.24
N LEU A 221 -57.83 10.40 12.04
CA LEU A 221 -59.27 10.60 11.87
C LEU A 221 -60.03 9.28 12.10
N ARG A 222 -60.86 9.18 13.14
CA ARG A 222 -61.56 7.93 13.46
C ARG A 222 -62.87 7.78 12.67
N LEU A 223 -62.77 7.28 11.43
CA LEU A 223 -63.93 6.96 10.59
C LEU A 223 -64.66 5.69 11.07
N PHE A 224 -65.51 5.91 12.07
CA PHE A 224 -66.48 5.02 12.71
C PHE A 224 -65.97 3.85 13.56
N ASN A 225 -66.93 3.31 14.32
CA ASN A 225 -66.74 2.48 15.50
C ASN A 225 -66.69 0.99 15.17
N THR A 226 -66.12 0.20 16.09
CA THR A 226 -66.15 -1.26 16.02
C THR A 226 -67.56 -1.81 16.22
N TYR A 227 -68.00 -2.69 15.32
CA TYR A 227 -69.18 -3.58 15.42
C TYR A 227 -70.57 -2.93 15.69
N ASN A 228 -71.40 -2.98 14.64
CA ASN A 228 -72.86 -3.19 14.68
C ASN A 228 -73.81 -2.17 15.33
N THR A 229 -73.38 -0.99 15.79
CA THR A 229 -74.32 0.11 16.11
C THR A 229 -73.93 1.43 15.44
N ILE A 230 -74.88 2.00 14.70
CA ILE A 230 -74.78 3.34 14.11
C ILE A 230 -75.46 4.31 15.07
N ASP A 231 -74.68 5.07 15.84
CA ASP A 231 -75.17 6.32 16.41
C ASP A 231 -75.03 7.45 15.38
N SER A 232 -75.92 8.43 15.49
CA SER A 232 -75.99 9.65 14.69
C SER A 232 -74.94 10.70 15.05
N SER A 233 -74.16 10.50 16.12
CA SER A 233 -73.03 11.36 16.46
C SER A 233 -71.86 11.13 15.50
N PHE A 234 -71.33 12.21 14.92
CA PHE A 234 -70.17 12.15 14.02
C PHE A 234 -68.91 11.72 14.80
N GLY A 235 -68.09 10.87 14.18
CA GLY A 235 -66.94 10.23 14.81
C GLY A 235 -65.97 11.21 15.48
N THR A 236 -65.60 10.92 16.73
CA THR A 236 -64.67 11.74 17.50
C THR A 236 -63.25 11.69 16.94
N TYR A 237 -62.60 12.85 16.81
CA TYR A 237 -61.15 12.92 16.63
C TYR A 237 -60.45 12.20 17.79
N THR A 238 -59.38 11.45 17.50
CA THR A 238 -58.58 10.81 18.54
C THR A 238 -57.12 10.74 18.09
N GLU A 239 -56.33 11.73 18.52
CA GLU A 239 -54.90 11.84 18.24
C GLU A 239 -54.14 10.60 18.70
N GLN A 240 -53.36 9.99 17.80
CA GLN A 240 -52.61 8.78 18.09
C GLN A 240 -51.29 9.10 18.82
N THR A 241 -51.40 9.53 20.08
CA THR A 241 -50.25 9.80 20.94
C THR A 241 -49.48 8.52 21.27
N ASN A 242 -48.15 8.64 21.41
CA ASN A 242 -47.23 7.51 21.62
C ASN A 242 -47.38 6.37 20.60
N LEU A 243 -47.57 6.70 19.32
CA LEU A 243 -47.74 5.75 18.21
C LEU A 243 -46.42 5.00 17.93
N MET A 244 -46.21 3.89 18.61
CA MET A 244 -45.10 2.96 18.42
C MET A 244 -45.45 1.95 17.34
N VAL A 245 -44.57 1.77 16.35
CA VAL A 245 -44.60 0.69 15.36
C VAL A 245 -43.44 -0.26 15.66
N VAL A 246 -43.70 -1.57 15.63
CA VAL A 246 -42.72 -2.64 15.92
C VAL A 246 -42.83 -3.71 14.84
N ASP A 247 -41.70 -4.25 14.39
CA ASP A 247 -41.65 -5.29 13.35
C ASP A 247 -40.44 -6.20 13.66
N LYS A 248 -40.70 -7.36 14.28
CA LYS A 248 -39.67 -8.36 14.59
C LYS A 248 -39.50 -9.27 13.38
N ILE A 249 -38.32 -9.25 12.79
CA ILE A 249 -38.06 -10.01 11.58
C ILE A 249 -37.95 -11.50 11.92
N PRO A 250 -38.76 -12.39 11.29
CA PRO A 250 -38.75 -13.82 11.60
C PRO A 250 -37.51 -14.53 11.05
N HIS A 251 -37.27 -15.78 11.44
CA HIS A 251 -36.11 -16.59 11.05
C HIS A 251 -34.76 -15.89 11.31
N ASP A 252 -34.67 -15.14 12.41
CA ASP A 252 -33.54 -14.31 12.82
C ASP A 252 -33.04 -13.39 11.70
N GLY A 253 -33.98 -12.88 10.90
CA GLY A 253 -33.71 -11.97 9.79
C GLY A 253 -33.13 -10.64 10.25
N VAL A 254 -32.36 -10.01 9.37
CA VAL A 254 -31.61 -8.78 9.63
C VAL A 254 -32.03 -7.68 8.67
N ILE A 255 -31.96 -6.43 9.09
CA ILE A 255 -32.41 -5.25 8.32
C ILE A 255 -31.20 -4.54 7.70
N ASP A 256 -31.26 -4.16 6.42
CA ASP A 256 -30.30 -3.17 5.88
C ASP A 256 -30.73 -1.78 6.34
N GLU A 257 -30.14 -1.32 7.44
CA GLU A 257 -30.32 0.01 8.03
C GLU A 257 -30.19 1.17 7.01
N SER A 258 -29.38 0.99 5.95
CA SER A 258 -29.19 2.02 4.93
C SER A 258 -30.32 2.11 3.91
N THR A 259 -31.16 1.06 3.78
CA THR A 259 -32.41 1.09 3.01
C THR A 259 -33.59 1.72 3.75
N VAL A 260 -33.51 1.83 5.09
CA VAL A 260 -34.59 2.38 5.91
C VAL A 260 -34.96 3.80 5.44
N THR A 261 -36.20 3.98 5.00
CA THR A 261 -36.74 5.28 4.59
C THR A 261 -38.07 5.56 5.29
N PHE A 262 -38.38 6.85 5.46
CA PHE A 262 -39.64 7.32 5.99
C PHE A 262 -40.24 8.35 5.04
N THR A 263 -41.49 8.15 4.64
CA THR A 263 -42.25 9.08 3.80
C THR A 263 -43.58 9.42 4.49
N ALA A 264 -43.91 10.70 4.58
CA ALA A 264 -45.21 11.16 5.03
C ALA A 264 -46.09 11.52 3.82
N VAL A 265 -47.38 11.23 3.90
CA VAL A 265 -48.36 11.66 2.89
C VAL A 265 -49.42 12.54 3.54
N ARG A 266 -49.75 13.64 2.85
CA ARG A 266 -50.96 14.41 3.08
C ARG A 266 -51.98 14.09 1.98
N TYR A 267 -53.19 13.76 2.38
CA TYR A 267 -54.33 13.64 1.47
C TYR A 267 -54.86 15.02 1.08
N ASN A 268 -55.15 15.20 -0.21
CA ASN A 268 -55.98 16.30 -0.68
C ASN A 268 -57.45 15.93 -0.41
N TRP A 269 -58.04 16.50 0.64
CA TRP A 269 -59.47 16.34 0.92
C TRP A 269 -60.26 17.36 0.11
N MET A 270 -61.07 16.88 -0.84
CA MET A 270 -61.98 17.73 -1.60
C MET A 270 -63.21 18.11 -0.75
N GLU A 271 -63.55 19.39 -0.70
CA GLU A 271 -64.81 19.87 -0.11
C GLU A 271 -65.95 19.60 -1.11
N VAL A 272 -66.62 18.45 -0.97
CA VAL A 272 -67.72 18.05 -1.86
C VAL A 272 -69.04 18.74 -1.45
N PRO A 273 -69.66 19.56 -2.32
CA PRO A 273 -70.93 20.22 -2.01
C PRO A 273 -72.12 19.25 -2.09
N ALA A 274 -72.42 18.56 -0.98
CA ALA A 274 -73.63 17.76 -0.87
C ALA A 274 -74.88 18.67 -0.74
N ALA A 275 -75.94 18.34 -1.48
CA ALA A 275 -77.12 19.19 -1.64
C ALA A 275 -77.96 19.31 -0.35
N GLY A 276 -77.68 20.35 0.44
CA GLY A 276 -78.48 20.73 1.62
C GLY A 276 -77.91 20.31 2.98
N ASN A 277 -76.86 19.48 3.01
CA ASN A 277 -76.10 19.16 4.22
C ASN A 277 -74.60 19.25 3.89
N ALA A 278 -73.88 20.13 4.59
CA ALA A 278 -72.42 20.20 4.46
C ALA A 278 -71.73 19.03 5.20
N HIS A 279 -70.43 18.86 4.90
CA HIS A 279 -69.47 17.97 5.58
C HIS A 279 -69.42 16.49 5.15
N TYR A 280 -68.72 16.30 4.02
CA TYR A 280 -67.87 15.14 3.69
C TYR A 280 -68.52 13.78 3.40
N ALA A 281 -67.75 12.92 2.73
CA ALA A 281 -68.20 11.60 2.27
C ALA A 281 -68.23 10.57 3.41
N GLN A 282 -69.32 9.80 3.49
CA GLN A 282 -69.41 8.64 4.38
C GLN A 282 -68.82 7.40 3.69
N ALA A 283 -67.78 6.82 4.28
CA ALA A 283 -67.28 5.50 3.91
C ALA A 283 -67.97 4.42 4.76
N THR A 284 -68.54 3.39 4.12
CA THR A 284 -69.10 2.23 4.83
C THR A 284 -67.96 1.37 5.40
N PRO A 285 -68.11 0.68 6.56
CA PRO A 285 -67.06 -0.21 7.06
C PRO A 285 -66.58 -1.22 6.00
N GLY A 286 -65.27 -1.31 5.79
CA GLY A 286 -64.66 -2.09 4.71
C GLY A 286 -64.59 -1.42 3.34
N THR A 287 -65.06 -0.17 3.20
CA THR A 287 -64.89 0.61 1.96
C THR A 287 -63.45 1.10 1.83
N VAL A 288 -62.88 0.85 0.67
CA VAL A 288 -61.57 1.38 0.27
C VAL A 288 -61.66 2.86 -0.07
N MET A 289 -60.77 3.68 0.49
CA MET A 289 -60.58 5.06 0.02
C MET A 289 -59.39 5.13 -0.94
N PRO A 290 -59.51 5.85 -2.08
CA PRO A 290 -58.41 6.02 -3.03
C PRO A 290 -57.46 7.14 -2.58
N ILE A 291 -56.16 6.95 -2.80
CA ILE A 291 -55.19 8.06 -2.76
C ILE A 291 -55.37 8.89 -4.05
N GLU A 292 -55.66 10.19 -3.95
CA GLU A 292 -55.75 11.05 -5.14
C GLU A 292 -54.40 11.17 -5.86
N SER A 293 -54.45 11.11 -7.19
CA SER A 293 -53.34 11.50 -8.06
C SER A 293 -52.98 12.97 -7.81
N GLY A 294 -51.73 13.22 -7.38
CA GLY A 294 -51.29 14.54 -6.92
C GLY A 294 -51.28 14.73 -5.39
N SER A 295 -51.49 13.67 -4.60
CA SER A 295 -51.13 13.68 -3.18
C SER A 295 -49.62 13.85 -3.00
N ASN A 296 -49.18 14.77 -2.15
CA ASN A 296 -47.74 15.01 -1.92
C ASN A 296 -47.13 13.91 -1.03
N TRP A 297 -46.22 13.12 -1.61
CA TRP A 297 -45.35 12.18 -0.89
C TRP A 297 -44.07 12.91 -0.50
N ILE A 298 -43.86 13.10 0.81
CA ILE A 298 -42.77 13.90 1.35
C ILE A 298 -41.79 12.99 2.09
N PRO A 299 -40.53 12.84 1.64
CA PRO A 299 -39.50 12.14 2.41
C PRO A 299 -39.27 12.85 3.76
N VAL A 300 -39.50 12.14 4.87
CA VAL A 300 -39.43 12.69 6.24
C VAL A 300 -38.35 12.05 7.11
N LYS A 301 -37.49 11.15 6.58
CA LYS A 301 -36.38 10.55 7.36
C LYS A 301 -35.52 11.59 8.09
N GLN A 302 -35.35 12.80 7.52
CA GLN A 302 -34.63 13.92 8.13
C GLN A 302 -35.24 14.47 9.44
N TYR A 303 -36.52 14.20 9.72
CA TYR A 303 -37.19 14.55 10.98
C TYR A 303 -37.18 13.41 12.00
N PHE A 304 -36.76 12.20 11.58
CA PHE A 304 -36.66 11.03 12.44
C PHE A 304 -35.25 10.91 13.03
N THR A 305 -35.13 10.91 14.36
CA THR A 305 -33.85 10.68 15.03
C THR A 305 -33.57 9.18 15.12
N GLN A 306 -32.44 8.73 14.61
CA GLN A 306 -32.02 7.34 14.76
C GLN A 306 -31.38 7.10 16.13
N ILE A 307 -31.89 6.09 16.84
CA ILE A 307 -31.40 5.59 18.11
C ILE A 307 -30.56 4.34 17.84
N TYR A 308 -29.28 4.39 18.22
CA TYR A 308 -28.37 3.25 18.09
C TYR A 308 -28.35 2.42 19.37
N GLN A 309 -28.32 1.09 19.23
CA GLN A 309 -28.25 0.16 20.35
C GLN A 309 -26.87 0.22 21.01
N SER A 310 -26.83 0.19 22.35
CA SER A 310 -25.60 0.01 23.11
C SER A 310 -25.42 -1.44 23.54
N GLY A 311 -24.18 -1.89 23.74
CA GLY A 311 -23.89 -3.30 24.11
C GLY A 311 -24.44 -3.76 25.48
N SER A 312 -25.09 -2.88 26.24
CA SER A 312 -25.78 -3.17 27.49
C SER A 312 -27.30 -3.04 27.40
N ASP A 313 -27.87 -2.79 26.20
CA ASP A 313 -29.31 -2.67 26.03
C ASP A 313 -30.02 -4.01 25.97
N THR A 314 -31.09 -4.14 26.75
CA THR A 314 -32.14 -5.15 26.54
C THR A 314 -33.16 -4.63 25.53
N TYR A 315 -34.06 -5.50 25.06
CA TYR A 315 -35.18 -5.08 24.22
C TYR A 315 -35.99 -3.97 24.90
N ASP A 316 -36.32 -4.12 26.18
CA ASP A 316 -37.11 -3.14 26.93
C ASP A 316 -36.38 -1.81 27.12
N SER A 317 -35.07 -1.80 27.39
CA SER A 317 -34.31 -0.54 27.55
C SER A 317 -34.15 0.19 26.23
N PHE A 318 -33.99 -0.54 25.13
CA PHE A 318 -33.91 0.03 23.79
C PHE A 318 -35.27 0.55 23.30
N TYR A 319 -36.34 -0.24 23.46
CA TYR A 319 -37.71 0.18 23.19
C TYR A 319 -38.09 1.43 24.01
N ALA A 320 -37.68 1.51 25.27
CA ALA A 320 -37.87 2.70 26.10
C ALA A 320 -37.11 3.93 25.57
N LYS A 321 -35.87 3.77 25.05
CA LYS A 321 -35.12 4.86 24.40
C LYS A 321 -35.83 5.39 23.15
N VAL A 322 -36.31 4.52 22.27
CA VAL A 322 -37.09 4.93 21.08
C VAL A 322 -38.43 5.56 21.49
N LYS A 323 -39.16 4.98 22.47
CA LYS A 323 -40.41 5.58 22.96
C LYS A 323 -40.20 6.95 23.63
N ALA A 324 -39.06 7.20 24.27
CA ALA A 324 -38.77 8.48 24.92
C ALA A 324 -38.67 9.67 23.94
N GLN A 325 -38.34 9.42 22.66
CA GLN A 325 -38.19 10.46 21.65
C GLN A 325 -39.22 10.33 20.53
N LYS A 326 -40.10 11.34 20.39
CA LYS A 326 -41.06 11.45 19.27
C LYS A 326 -40.32 11.64 17.96
N LEU A 327 -40.83 11.02 16.88
CA LEU A 327 -40.13 10.90 15.59
C LEU A 327 -38.72 10.35 15.78
N SER A 328 -38.65 9.09 16.19
CA SER A 328 -37.40 8.35 16.28
C SER A 328 -37.58 6.92 15.79
N TYR A 329 -36.48 6.26 15.46
CA TYR A 329 -36.46 4.84 15.16
C TYR A 329 -35.15 4.20 15.59
N GLY A 330 -35.15 2.89 15.71
CA GLY A 330 -33.96 2.09 15.95
C GLY A 330 -34.17 0.67 15.47
N ILE A 331 -33.07 -0.06 15.31
CA ILE A 331 -33.06 -1.48 15.05
C ILE A 331 -32.46 -2.15 16.30
N PHE A 332 -33.25 -3.02 16.94
CA PHE A 332 -32.76 -3.85 18.04
C PHE A 332 -32.23 -5.17 17.50
N ARG A 333 -30.92 -5.37 17.60
CA ARG A 333 -30.26 -6.65 17.38
C ARG A 333 -30.35 -7.48 18.67
N ASP A 334 -31.03 -8.62 18.60
CA ASP A 334 -31.09 -9.59 19.69
C ASP A 334 -29.70 -10.24 19.90
N PRO A 335 -29.03 -10.07 21.06
CA PRO A 335 -27.70 -10.64 21.30
C PRO A 335 -27.67 -12.17 21.39
N ALA A 336 -28.81 -12.84 21.57
CA ALA A 336 -28.89 -14.30 21.70
C ALA A 336 -29.13 -15.02 20.36
N THR A 337 -29.86 -14.39 19.44
CA THR A 337 -30.24 -14.98 18.14
C THR A 337 -29.54 -14.32 16.95
N GLY A 338 -29.15 -13.04 17.08
CA GLY A 338 -28.60 -12.26 15.98
C GLY A 338 -29.64 -11.69 15.00
N GLY A 339 -30.94 -11.88 15.26
CA GLY A 339 -32.03 -11.29 14.48
C GLY A 339 -32.37 -9.85 14.89
N ASP A 340 -33.02 -9.12 13.98
CA ASP A 340 -33.41 -7.72 14.17
C ASP A 340 -34.90 -7.53 14.52
N THR A 341 -35.17 -6.43 15.23
CA THR A 341 -36.52 -5.87 15.39
C THR A 341 -36.48 -4.37 15.11
N PHE A 342 -37.24 -3.94 14.09
CA PHE A 342 -37.45 -2.52 13.82
C PHE A 342 -38.42 -1.95 14.86
N ILE A 343 -38.08 -0.78 15.40
CA ILE A 343 -38.90 -0.05 16.37
C ILE A 343 -38.91 1.43 15.96
N ALA A 344 -40.09 2.03 15.81
CA ALA A 344 -40.22 3.45 15.49
C ALA A 344 -41.32 4.13 16.31
N ASN A 345 -41.03 5.32 16.82
CA ASN A 345 -41.99 6.22 17.46
C ASN A 345 -42.49 7.24 16.42
N MET A 346 -43.64 6.95 15.82
CA MET A 346 -44.28 7.73 14.77
C MET A 346 -45.10 8.92 15.30
N SER A 347 -45.06 9.21 16.61
CA SER A 347 -45.84 10.31 17.21
C SER A 347 -45.45 11.67 16.60
N ASN A 348 -46.42 12.36 15.99
CA ASN A 348 -46.20 13.55 15.17
C ASN A 348 -46.63 14.87 15.84
N ASP A 349 -46.92 14.87 17.14
CA ASP A 349 -47.43 16.02 17.91
C ASP A 349 -46.55 17.28 17.75
N SER A 350 -45.26 17.10 17.45
CA SER A 350 -44.25 18.13 17.18
C SER A 350 -44.12 18.54 15.71
N LEU A 351 -44.49 17.67 14.76
CA LEU A 351 -44.32 17.86 13.32
C LEU A 351 -45.63 18.30 12.66
N LYS A 352 -45.77 19.61 12.48
CA LYS A 352 -46.89 20.20 11.74
C LYS A 352 -46.57 20.14 10.25
N TYR A 353 -47.57 19.92 9.40
CA TYR A 353 -47.42 19.90 7.93
C TYR A 353 -46.82 21.21 7.36
N THR A 354 -47.03 22.35 8.03
CA THR A 354 -46.35 23.63 7.72
C THR A 354 -44.82 23.58 7.83
N ASN A 355 -44.28 22.61 8.57
CA ASN A 355 -42.84 22.38 8.72
C ASN A 355 -42.27 21.50 7.58
N LEU A 356 -43.16 20.87 6.80
CA LEU A 356 -42.85 20.09 5.60
C LEU A 356 -42.98 20.93 4.33
N GLU A 357 -43.98 21.82 4.26
CA GLU A 357 -44.20 22.74 3.14
C GLU A 357 -44.32 24.21 3.62
N PRO A 358 -43.19 24.92 3.83
CA PRO A 358 -43.19 26.29 4.36
C PRO A 358 -43.95 27.31 3.48
N ASN A 359 -44.00 27.08 2.17
CA ASN A 359 -44.65 27.98 1.21
C ASN A 359 -46.19 28.07 1.36
N LEU A 360 -46.79 27.18 2.18
CA LEU A 360 -48.21 27.22 2.52
C LEU A 360 -48.49 28.08 3.77
N ALA A 361 -47.45 28.57 4.47
CA ALA A 361 -47.60 29.47 5.59
C ALA A 361 -48.14 30.84 5.14
N GLY A 362 -49.31 31.22 5.67
CA GLY A 362 -49.95 32.50 5.34
C GLY A 362 -51.02 32.42 4.24
N ILE A 363 -51.20 31.27 3.57
CA ILE A 363 -52.46 31.01 2.86
C ILE A 363 -53.57 31.06 3.90
N ALA A 364 -54.62 31.86 3.64
CA ALA A 364 -55.73 32.05 4.56
C ALA A 364 -56.29 30.68 4.96
N LYS A 365 -56.37 30.42 6.29
CA LYS A 365 -56.61 29.11 6.89
C LYS A 365 -57.51 28.23 6.01
N ILE A 366 -57.00 27.06 5.57
CA ILE A 366 -57.89 25.96 5.18
C ILE A 366 -58.81 25.76 6.38
N LYS A 367 -60.09 26.05 6.16
CA LYS A 367 -61.06 26.29 7.21
C LYS A 367 -61.17 25.03 8.07
N ASP A 368 -61.21 25.21 9.39
CA ASP A 368 -61.00 24.12 10.36
C ASP A 368 -61.86 22.90 9.97
N ILE A 369 -61.24 21.74 9.72
CA ILE A 369 -61.91 20.56 9.11
C ILE A 369 -63.18 20.19 9.89
N TYR A 370 -63.17 20.44 11.21
CA TYR A 370 -64.37 20.64 12.01
C TYR A 370 -64.24 21.95 12.82
N GLY A 371 -65.23 22.83 12.71
CA GLY A 371 -65.21 24.16 13.36
C GLY A 371 -65.43 24.12 14.89
N VAL A 372 -65.12 25.25 15.53
CA VAL A 372 -65.36 25.63 16.95
C VAL A 372 -64.85 24.71 18.08
N ASN A 373 -64.53 23.44 17.84
CA ASN A 373 -63.75 22.58 18.76
C ASN A 373 -63.01 21.43 18.05
N GLY A 374 -62.87 21.48 16.71
CA GLY A 374 -62.09 20.50 15.93
C GLY A 374 -60.60 20.84 15.80
N PRO A 375 -59.78 19.94 15.21
CA PRO A 375 -58.39 19.76 15.66
C PRO A 375 -57.38 20.84 15.21
N SER A 376 -57.37 21.98 15.89
CA SER A 376 -56.31 22.99 15.77
C SER A 376 -55.08 22.67 16.65
N ASN A 377 -54.55 21.45 16.56
CA ASN A 377 -53.22 21.02 17.02
C ASN A 377 -52.93 19.61 16.47
N GLY A 378 -51.68 19.34 16.03
CA GLY A 378 -51.25 18.02 15.54
C GLY A 378 -51.75 17.65 14.13
N ASN A 379 -51.08 18.14 13.07
CA ASN A 379 -51.49 17.82 11.69
C ASN A 379 -51.06 16.40 11.25
N ILE A 380 -51.89 15.41 11.60
CA ILE A 380 -52.54 14.51 10.63
C ILE A 380 -51.67 14.19 9.38
N VAL A 381 -50.83 13.13 9.49
CA VAL A 381 -50.14 12.48 8.35
C VAL A 381 -50.11 10.96 8.50
N THR A 382 -50.09 10.27 7.36
CA THR A 382 -49.82 8.83 7.25
C THR A 382 -48.33 8.62 7.01
N PHE A 383 -47.71 7.71 7.76
CA PHE A 383 -46.29 7.38 7.60
C PHE A 383 -46.09 6.03 6.92
N PHE A 384 -45.22 6.03 5.92
CA PHE A 384 -44.69 4.85 5.26
C PHE A 384 -43.23 4.68 5.73
N ALA A 385 -42.93 3.57 6.40
CA ALA A 385 -41.57 3.15 6.71
C ALA A 385 -41.21 1.94 5.85
N GLU A 386 -40.12 2.03 5.11
CA GLU A 386 -39.73 1.06 4.07
C GLU A 386 -38.27 0.65 4.23
N PHE A 387 -37.98 -0.65 4.21
CA PHE A 387 -36.64 -1.22 4.40
C PHE A 387 -36.53 -2.65 3.83
N ASP A 388 -35.33 -3.06 3.43
CA ASP A 388 -35.04 -4.44 3.02
C ASP A 388 -34.53 -5.29 4.19
N THR A 389 -34.80 -6.59 4.10
CA THR A 389 -34.47 -7.61 5.11
C THR A 389 -33.80 -8.82 4.47
N HIS A 390 -32.78 -9.39 5.13
CA HIS A 390 -32.13 -10.64 4.74
C HIS A 390 -32.42 -11.76 5.75
N TYR A 391 -32.57 -13.01 5.29
CA TYR A 391 -32.92 -14.16 6.14
C TYR A 391 -31.76 -15.16 6.25
N PRO A 392 -30.84 -15.02 7.22
CA PRO A 392 -29.61 -15.82 7.26
C PRO A 392 -29.88 -17.30 7.56
N THR A 393 -30.84 -17.63 8.42
CA THR A 393 -31.09 -19.01 8.90
C THR A 393 -31.84 -19.90 7.91
N ILE A 394 -32.64 -19.31 7.00
CA ILE A 394 -33.33 -20.05 5.94
C ILE A 394 -32.28 -20.64 5.00
N THR A 395 -32.38 -21.92 4.67
CA THR A 395 -31.38 -22.66 3.85
C THR A 395 -31.94 -23.26 2.57
N GLY A 396 -33.24 -23.13 2.32
CA GLY A 396 -33.92 -23.67 1.14
C GLY A 396 -35.04 -22.75 0.65
N LEU A 397 -36.10 -23.35 0.10
CA LEU A 397 -37.35 -22.70 -0.27
C LEU A 397 -38.30 -22.68 0.94
N GLU A 398 -38.63 -21.50 1.46
CA GLU A 398 -39.49 -21.35 2.64
C GLU A 398 -40.44 -20.14 2.49
N SER A 399 -41.69 -20.29 2.94
CA SER A 399 -42.68 -19.21 2.93
C SER A 399 -42.71 -18.50 4.27
N VAL A 400 -42.01 -17.36 4.33
CA VAL A 400 -41.91 -16.50 5.50
C VAL A 400 -43.22 -15.73 5.69
N THR A 401 -43.69 -15.64 6.93
CA THR A 401 -44.75 -14.70 7.31
C THR A 401 -44.22 -13.75 8.36
N ASN A 402 -44.12 -12.46 8.01
CA ASN A 402 -43.69 -11.42 8.94
C ASN A 402 -44.90 -10.61 9.42
N THR A 403 -45.00 -10.36 10.73
CA THR A 403 -46.07 -9.61 11.39
C THR A 403 -45.50 -8.36 12.07
N GLY A 404 -46.00 -7.20 11.66
CA GLY A 404 -45.78 -5.94 12.36
C GLY A 404 -46.93 -5.61 13.31
N GLU A 405 -46.61 -4.87 14.37
CA GLU A 405 -47.54 -4.38 15.38
C GLU A 405 -47.51 -2.85 15.42
N VAL A 406 -48.63 -2.24 15.80
CA VAL A 406 -48.70 -0.82 16.14
C VAL A 406 -49.49 -0.61 17.42
N LYS A 407 -49.06 0.35 18.24
CA LYS A 407 -49.71 0.70 19.51
C LYS A 407 -49.58 2.18 19.79
N SER A 408 -50.69 2.83 20.11
CA SER A 408 -50.77 4.18 20.66
C SER A 408 -51.31 4.13 22.10
N ASP A 409 -51.51 5.29 22.73
CA ASP A 409 -52.29 5.35 23.98
C ASP A 409 -53.80 5.10 23.75
N GLN A 410 -54.26 5.06 22.49
CA GLN A 410 -55.67 5.03 22.09
C GLN A 410 -56.12 3.67 21.52
N GLY A 411 -55.18 2.80 21.16
CA GLY A 411 -55.46 1.50 20.55
C GLY A 411 -54.20 0.74 20.10
N SER A 412 -54.42 -0.44 19.54
CA SER A 412 -53.38 -1.27 18.93
C SER A 412 -53.96 -2.10 17.79
N ASP A 413 -53.13 -2.39 16.79
CA ASP A 413 -53.50 -3.09 15.55
C ASP A 413 -52.29 -3.91 15.08
N THR A 414 -52.50 -4.92 14.25
CA THR A 414 -51.43 -5.78 13.73
C THR A 414 -51.64 -6.08 12.25
N ALA A 415 -50.54 -6.30 11.53
CA ALA A 415 -50.58 -6.59 10.11
C ALA A 415 -49.51 -7.59 9.74
N SER A 416 -49.91 -8.66 9.05
CA SER A 416 -49.00 -9.70 8.55
C SER A 416 -48.92 -9.67 7.03
N VAL A 417 -47.77 -10.03 6.48
CA VAL A 417 -47.59 -10.32 5.05
C VAL A 417 -46.73 -11.58 4.90
N SER A 418 -47.02 -12.37 3.86
CA SER A 418 -46.28 -13.59 3.55
C SER A 418 -45.61 -13.48 2.19
N TYR A 419 -44.37 -13.94 2.09
CA TYR A 419 -43.56 -13.98 0.88
C TYR A 419 -42.60 -15.18 0.93
N THR A 420 -42.04 -15.56 -0.21
CA THR A 420 -41.23 -16.78 -0.32
C THR A 420 -39.76 -16.44 -0.50
N ILE A 421 -38.92 -16.99 0.37
CA ILE A 421 -37.46 -16.94 0.29
C ILE A 421 -36.97 -18.24 -0.36
N ASP A 422 -36.01 -18.16 -1.28
CA ASP A 422 -35.50 -19.34 -2.00
C ASP A 422 -33.98 -19.33 -2.08
N LYS A 423 -33.35 -19.98 -1.11
CA LYS A 423 -31.92 -20.33 -1.17
C LYS A 423 -31.66 -21.72 -1.76
N ALA A 424 -32.68 -22.53 -2.04
CA ALA A 424 -32.46 -23.88 -2.58
C ALA A 424 -31.86 -23.82 -3.99
N ASN A 425 -32.18 -22.77 -4.75
CA ASN A 425 -31.64 -22.52 -6.09
C ASN A 425 -30.25 -21.85 -6.14
N GLY A 426 -29.53 -21.70 -5.01
CA GLY A 426 -28.18 -21.10 -5.03
C GLY A 426 -27.30 -21.41 -3.81
N THR A 427 -26.08 -21.91 -4.05
CA THR A 427 -25.02 -21.98 -3.03
C THR A 427 -24.74 -20.59 -2.47
N ALA A 428 -24.66 -20.45 -1.14
CA ALA A 428 -24.54 -19.19 -0.41
C ALA A 428 -23.61 -18.16 -1.09
N SER A 429 -24.22 -17.23 -1.82
CA SER A 429 -23.51 -16.21 -2.59
C SER A 429 -23.09 -15.06 -1.69
N VAL A 430 -21.87 -14.56 -1.90
CA VAL A 430 -21.43 -13.33 -1.26
C VAL A 430 -22.31 -12.17 -1.76
N ALA A 431 -22.80 -11.33 -0.84
CA ALA A 431 -23.65 -10.18 -1.19
C ALA A 431 -22.98 -9.25 -2.22
N ALA A 432 -23.78 -8.53 -3.00
CA ALA A 432 -23.23 -7.65 -4.03
C ALA A 432 -22.34 -6.55 -3.42
N GLY A 433 -21.27 -6.18 -4.14
CA GLY A 433 -20.28 -5.20 -3.65
C GLY A 433 -19.57 -5.59 -2.35
N THR A 434 -19.56 -6.88 -1.97
CA THR A 434 -18.96 -7.40 -0.73
C THR A 434 -17.75 -8.29 -1.00
N VAL A 435 -16.77 -8.27 -0.10
CA VAL A 435 -15.55 -9.08 -0.15
C VAL A 435 -15.38 -9.80 1.18
N ILE A 436 -15.20 -11.12 1.15
CA ILE A 436 -14.90 -11.93 2.34
C ILE A 436 -13.47 -12.47 2.22
N VAL A 437 -12.63 -12.15 3.21
CA VAL A 437 -11.27 -12.66 3.33
C VAL A 437 -11.21 -13.62 4.51
N LYS A 438 -10.71 -14.85 4.31
CA LYS A 438 -10.38 -15.80 5.38
C LYS A 438 -8.86 -15.97 5.43
N LEU A 439 -8.22 -15.51 6.51
CA LEU A 439 -6.78 -15.58 6.71
C LEU A 439 -6.37 -16.83 7.50
N VAL A 440 -5.39 -17.58 6.99
CA VAL A 440 -4.94 -18.89 7.54
C VAL A 440 -3.42 -19.05 7.56
N ASP A 441 -2.88 -19.98 8.37
CA ASP A 441 -1.50 -20.48 8.21
C ASP A 441 -1.41 -21.26 6.89
N GLY A 442 -0.67 -20.72 5.92
CA GLY A 442 -0.53 -21.31 4.59
C GLY A 442 0.17 -22.68 4.53
N ASN A 443 0.66 -23.18 5.67
CA ASN A 443 1.20 -24.53 5.80
C ASN A 443 0.14 -25.59 6.13
N ASP A 444 -0.99 -25.20 6.73
CA ASP A 444 -2.06 -26.13 7.15
C ASP A 444 -3.47 -25.73 6.64
N ASP A 445 -3.61 -24.54 6.03
CA ASP A 445 -4.83 -23.93 5.50
C ASP A 445 -6.05 -23.92 6.46
N THR A 446 -5.82 -24.12 7.76
CA THR A 446 -6.86 -24.33 8.78
C THR A 446 -6.69 -23.49 10.04
N THR A 447 -5.47 -23.25 10.51
CA THR A 447 -5.15 -22.36 11.64
C THR A 447 -5.52 -20.92 11.29
N LEU A 448 -6.43 -20.31 12.06
CA LEU A 448 -7.03 -19.00 11.76
C LEU A 448 -6.21 -17.85 12.37
N ILE A 449 -6.03 -16.76 11.62
CA ILE A 449 -5.17 -15.64 12.04
C ILE A 449 -6.00 -14.35 12.26
N PRO A 450 -6.26 -13.95 13.52
CA PRO A 450 -6.95 -12.71 13.85
C PRO A 450 -6.04 -11.48 13.79
N ASN A 451 -6.64 -10.29 13.91
CA ASN A 451 -6.00 -8.98 14.04
C ASN A 451 -5.14 -8.51 12.85
N ALA A 452 -5.23 -9.15 11.68
CA ALA A 452 -4.55 -8.73 10.47
C ALA A 452 -5.39 -7.72 9.68
N GLU A 453 -4.81 -6.58 9.32
CA GLU A 453 -5.47 -5.52 8.54
C GLU A 453 -5.32 -5.77 7.03
N PHE A 454 -6.42 -5.62 6.31
CA PHE A 454 -6.52 -5.57 4.86
C PHE A 454 -7.11 -4.24 4.41
N LYS A 455 -6.81 -3.83 3.17
CA LYS A 455 -7.44 -2.69 2.49
C LYS A 455 -7.78 -2.98 1.03
N ILE A 456 -8.72 -2.22 0.49
CA ILE A 456 -9.04 -2.18 -0.94
C ILE A 456 -8.38 -0.96 -1.59
N GLN A 457 -7.79 -1.15 -2.76
CA GLN A 457 -7.35 -0.07 -3.65
C GLN A 457 -8.16 -0.10 -4.96
N ARG A 458 -8.41 1.06 -5.57
CA ARG A 458 -9.09 1.21 -6.87
C ARG A 458 -8.08 1.63 -7.94
N LYS A 459 -8.29 1.20 -9.19
CA LYS A 459 -7.50 1.63 -10.35
C LYS A 459 -8.06 2.95 -10.90
N ILE A 460 -7.22 3.97 -11.01
CA ILE A 460 -7.53 5.27 -11.63
C ILE A 460 -6.33 5.69 -12.48
N ASN A 461 -6.53 6.02 -13.75
CA ASN A 461 -5.46 6.39 -14.69
C ASN A 461 -4.27 5.39 -14.67
N ASN A 462 -4.60 4.10 -14.75
CA ASN A 462 -3.70 2.94 -14.63
C ASN A 462 -2.84 2.88 -13.34
N THR A 463 -3.18 3.70 -12.33
CA THR A 463 -2.49 3.81 -11.04
C THR A 463 -3.37 3.26 -9.91
N TRP A 464 -2.77 2.61 -8.91
CA TRP A 464 -3.48 2.06 -7.75
C TRP A 464 -3.55 3.07 -6.60
N VAL A 465 -4.76 3.45 -6.18
CA VAL A 465 -5.00 4.39 -5.05
C VAL A 465 -5.87 3.75 -3.96
N ASP A 466 -5.70 4.14 -2.70
CA ASP A 466 -6.56 3.67 -1.60
C ASP A 466 -8.03 4.01 -1.88
N TYR A 467 -8.92 3.03 -1.78
CA TYR A 467 -10.36 3.23 -1.97
C TYR A 467 -11.03 3.72 -0.68
N PHE A 468 -12.11 4.49 -0.81
CA PHE A 468 -12.85 5.06 0.31
C PHE A 468 -14.35 4.75 0.18
N ILE A 469 -14.96 4.30 1.27
CA ILE A 469 -16.39 3.99 1.38
C ILE A 469 -16.99 5.01 2.36
N ARG A 470 -17.99 5.78 1.91
CA ARG A 470 -18.68 6.82 2.72
C ARG A 470 -17.70 7.76 3.46
N GLY A 471 -16.58 8.12 2.81
CA GLY A 471 -15.54 9.02 3.35
C GLY A 471 -14.49 8.38 4.27
N ARG A 472 -14.58 7.08 4.59
CA ARG A 472 -13.57 6.34 5.35
C ARG A 472 -12.73 5.46 4.40
N LYS A 473 -11.47 5.17 4.72
CA LYS A 473 -10.69 4.18 3.95
C LYS A 473 -11.40 2.83 3.98
N ALA A 474 -11.38 2.14 2.86
CA ALA A 474 -11.85 0.76 2.77
C ALA A 474 -10.78 -0.18 3.38
N SER A 475 -10.72 -0.25 4.71
CA SER A 475 -9.93 -1.24 5.47
C SER A 475 -10.82 -2.11 6.35
N ALA A 476 -10.36 -3.33 6.62
CA ALA A 476 -11.03 -4.32 7.46
C ALA A 476 -9.98 -5.19 8.16
N THR A 477 -10.26 -5.61 9.40
CA THR A 477 -9.33 -6.40 10.24
C THR A 477 -9.91 -7.78 10.51
N THR A 478 -9.08 -8.83 10.51
CA THR A 478 -9.56 -10.20 10.74
C THR A 478 -10.02 -10.41 12.18
N ASN A 479 -11.20 -11.01 12.34
CA ASN A 479 -11.75 -11.38 13.64
C ASN A 479 -11.14 -12.69 14.20
N ALA A 480 -11.62 -13.17 15.35
CA ALA A 480 -11.18 -14.43 15.97
C ALA A 480 -11.31 -15.69 15.08
N SER A 481 -12.15 -15.63 14.03
CA SER A 481 -12.32 -16.69 13.02
C SER A 481 -11.42 -16.49 11.78
N GLY A 482 -10.47 -15.55 11.82
CA GLY A 482 -9.64 -15.18 10.68
C GLY A 482 -10.40 -14.44 9.56
N ILE A 483 -11.63 -13.99 9.80
CA ILE A 483 -12.48 -13.40 8.76
C ILE A 483 -12.41 -11.87 8.82
N ALA A 484 -12.13 -11.23 7.68
CA ALA A 484 -12.31 -9.80 7.43
C ALA A 484 -13.31 -9.59 6.28
N THR A 485 -14.20 -8.61 6.41
CA THR A 485 -15.27 -8.34 5.43
C THR A 485 -15.29 -6.88 5.02
N PHE A 486 -15.38 -6.63 3.71
CA PHE A 486 -15.64 -5.31 3.13
C PHE A 486 -17.02 -5.32 2.49
N SER A 487 -17.80 -4.24 2.58
CA SER A 487 -19.11 -4.10 1.93
C SER A 487 -19.31 -2.70 1.36
N GLY A 488 -20.19 -2.56 0.36
CA GLY A 488 -20.43 -1.28 -0.31
C GLY A 488 -19.35 -0.87 -1.31
N LEU A 489 -18.63 -1.84 -1.90
CA LEU A 489 -17.82 -1.56 -3.09
C LEU A 489 -18.73 -1.22 -4.29
N SER A 490 -18.27 -0.31 -5.13
CA SER A 490 -18.99 0.15 -6.33
C SER A 490 -18.48 -0.55 -7.60
N ILE A 491 -18.98 -0.16 -8.77
CA ILE A 491 -18.44 -0.63 -10.06
C ILE A 491 -17.03 -0.06 -10.30
N GLY A 492 -16.11 -0.91 -10.74
CA GLY A 492 -14.73 -0.54 -11.09
C GLY A 492 -13.72 -1.68 -10.93
N ASP A 493 -12.46 -1.38 -11.28
CA ASP A 493 -11.30 -2.25 -11.07
C ASP A 493 -10.65 -1.97 -9.71
N TYR A 494 -10.34 -3.03 -8.99
CA TYR A 494 -9.88 -3.00 -7.62
C TYR A 494 -8.75 -4.01 -7.37
N ARG A 495 -8.03 -3.85 -6.25
CA ARG A 495 -7.22 -4.92 -5.68
C ARG A 495 -7.32 -5.00 -4.15
N LEU A 496 -7.28 -6.22 -3.64
CA LEU A 496 -7.14 -6.53 -2.22
C LEU A 496 -5.67 -6.47 -1.82
N VAL A 497 -5.35 -5.79 -0.73
CA VAL A 497 -3.98 -5.63 -0.21
C VAL A 497 -3.98 -5.84 1.30
N GLN A 498 -3.25 -6.83 1.77
CA GLN A 498 -2.94 -6.99 3.20
C GLN A 498 -1.89 -5.97 3.63
N VAL A 499 -2.09 -5.39 4.81
CA VAL A 499 -1.30 -4.27 5.36
C VAL A 499 -0.38 -4.74 6.50
N ASN A 500 -0.83 -5.68 7.33
CA ASN A 500 -0.06 -6.28 8.41
C ASN A 500 -0.48 -7.73 8.70
N SER A 501 0.15 -8.38 9.67
CA SER A 501 -0.23 -9.70 10.19
C SER A 501 0.08 -9.78 11.68
N GLN A 502 -0.52 -10.74 12.39
CA GLN A 502 -0.24 -11.00 13.79
C GLN A 502 1.09 -11.74 13.99
N GLY A 503 1.92 -11.29 14.92
CA GLY A 503 3.13 -11.99 15.37
C GLY A 503 4.14 -12.28 14.25
N ASN A 504 4.75 -13.47 14.29
CA ASN A 504 5.82 -13.87 13.37
C ASN A 504 5.31 -14.39 11.99
N TYR A 505 4.02 -14.19 11.68
CA TYR A 505 3.44 -14.49 10.37
C TYR A 505 3.79 -13.42 9.35
N THR A 506 4.20 -13.86 8.16
CA THR A 506 4.51 -12.99 7.02
C THR A 506 3.56 -13.23 5.86
N PHE A 507 3.21 -12.14 5.18
CA PHE A 507 2.32 -12.11 4.03
C PHE A 507 3.10 -11.67 2.78
N ASN A 508 2.68 -12.11 1.60
CA ASN A 508 3.36 -11.80 0.34
C ASN A 508 2.54 -10.92 -0.62
N ASN A 509 1.23 -10.73 -0.38
CA ASN A 509 0.28 -10.07 -1.29
C ASN A 509 0.22 -10.64 -2.72
N ASN A 510 0.75 -11.86 -2.92
CA ASN A 510 0.93 -12.52 -4.21
C ASN A 510 0.34 -13.94 -4.23
N GLU A 511 -0.52 -14.29 -3.27
CA GLU A 511 -1.19 -15.60 -3.17
C GLU A 511 -2.61 -15.45 -2.63
N PHE A 512 -3.60 -15.84 -3.43
CA PHE A 512 -5.03 -15.78 -3.12
C PHE A 512 -5.71 -17.07 -3.58
N LYS A 513 -6.23 -17.86 -2.64
CA LYS A 513 -6.84 -19.18 -2.89
C LYS A 513 -8.38 -19.03 -2.94
N PRO A 514 -9.10 -19.64 -3.90
CA PRO A 514 -10.57 -19.58 -3.93
C PRO A 514 -11.21 -20.14 -2.65
N ASN A 515 -12.16 -19.41 -2.05
CA ASN A 515 -12.87 -19.89 -0.87
C ASN A 515 -14.16 -20.64 -1.27
N THR A 516 -14.05 -21.96 -1.47
CA THR A 516 -15.16 -22.82 -1.93
C THR A 516 -16.33 -22.96 -0.95
N ALA A 517 -16.27 -22.35 0.23
CA ALA A 517 -17.40 -22.25 1.14
C ALA A 517 -18.49 -21.24 0.69
N TYR A 518 -18.21 -20.41 -0.33
CA TYR A 518 -19.12 -19.40 -0.85
C TYR A 518 -19.24 -19.46 -2.38
N GLY A 519 -20.42 -19.13 -2.89
CA GLY A 519 -20.60 -18.77 -4.30
C GLY A 519 -20.04 -17.37 -4.56
N THR A 520 -19.22 -17.23 -5.60
CA THR A 520 -18.55 -15.98 -5.99
C THR A 520 -18.84 -15.65 -7.45
N ALA A 521 -18.87 -14.37 -7.83
CA ALA A 521 -19.06 -13.96 -9.22
C ALA A 521 -17.87 -13.14 -9.74
N GLY A 522 -17.27 -13.62 -10.84
CA GLY A 522 -16.02 -13.10 -11.38
C GLY A 522 -14.81 -13.94 -10.92
N THR A 523 -13.62 -13.36 -10.99
CA THR A 523 -12.37 -14.02 -10.59
C THR A 523 -11.48 -13.03 -9.86
N LEU A 524 -10.95 -13.43 -8.71
CA LEU A 524 -9.85 -12.72 -8.04
C LEU A 524 -8.52 -13.22 -8.63
N GLY A 525 -7.62 -12.30 -8.97
CA GLY A 525 -6.30 -12.62 -9.49
C GLY A 525 -5.44 -13.34 -8.45
N ALA A 526 -5.26 -14.65 -8.63
CA ALA A 526 -4.62 -15.55 -7.65
C ALA A 526 -3.21 -15.13 -7.22
N THR A 527 -2.52 -14.29 -8.00
CA THR A 527 -1.18 -13.76 -7.72
C THR A 527 -1.09 -12.24 -7.66
N THR A 528 -2.21 -11.51 -7.76
CA THR A 528 -2.24 -10.03 -7.82
C THR A 528 -3.26 -9.39 -6.88
N GLY A 529 -4.22 -10.16 -6.38
CA GLY A 529 -5.34 -9.65 -5.59
C GLY A 529 -6.31 -8.75 -6.39
N GLU A 530 -6.15 -8.67 -7.72
CA GLU A 530 -6.94 -7.80 -8.60
C GLU A 530 -8.32 -8.41 -8.91
N PHE A 531 -9.37 -7.60 -8.94
CA PHE A 531 -10.74 -7.99 -9.27
C PHE A 531 -11.52 -6.82 -9.88
N SER A 532 -12.55 -7.11 -10.66
CA SER A 532 -13.44 -6.11 -11.26
C SER A 532 -14.88 -6.34 -10.82
N ILE A 533 -15.55 -5.28 -10.37
CA ILE A 533 -16.99 -5.26 -10.15
C ILE A 533 -17.60 -4.56 -11.37
N THR A 534 -18.36 -5.30 -12.17
CA THR A 534 -18.90 -4.86 -13.47
C THR A 534 -20.38 -4.46 -13.40
N SER A 535 -21.09 -4.81 -12.33
CA SER A 535 -22.45 -4.33 -12.05
C SER A 535 -22.70 -4.24 -10.54
N SER A 536 -23.62 -3.37 -10.12
CA SER A 536 -24.05 -3.24 -8.72
C SER A 536 -24.82 -4.46 -8.19
N THR A 537 -25.24 -5.36 -9.08
CA THR A 537 -25.92 -6.63 -8.78
C THR A 537 -25.01 -7.85 -8.89
N GLN A 538 -23.74 -7.68 -9.25
CA GLN A 538 -22.77 -8.79 -9.29
C GLN A 538 -22.55 -9.30 -7.86
N PRO A 539 -22.76 -10.60 -7.57
CA PRO A 539 -22.38 -11.18 -6.30
C PRO A 539 -20.92 -10.88 -5.95
N GLY A 540 -20.64 -10.74 -4.67
CA GLY A 540 -19.29 -10.51 -4.18
C GLY A 540 -18.37 -11.72 -4.41
N PHE A 541 -17.21 -11.68 -3.76
CA PHE A 541 -16.25 -12.78 -3.82
C PHE A 541 -15.64 -13.07 -2.45
N ALA A 542 -15.25 -14.32 -2.27
CA ALA A 542 -14.61 -14.84 -1.08
C ALA A 542 -13.26 -15.47 -1.44
N THR A 543 -12.23 -15.13 -0.68
CA THR A 543 -10.88 -15.65 -0.85
C THR A 543 -10.33 -16.16 0.48
N ILE A 544 -9.54 -17.21 0.41
CA ILE A 544 -8.59 -17.57 1.44
C ILE A 544 -7.29 -16.82 1.13
N VAL A 545 -6.65 -16.26 2.15
CA VAL A 545 -5.31 -15.66 2.05
C VAL A 545 -4.40 -16.42 3.01
N PRO A 546 -3.30 -17.04 2.52
CA PRO A 546 -2.34 -17.72 3.36
C PRO A 546 -1.25 -16.75 3.84
N ASN A 547 -1.02 -16.73 5.15
CA ASN A 547 0.21 -16.17 5.72
C ASN A 547 1.12 -17.29 6.20
N TYR A 548 2.42 -17.07 6.12
CA TYR A 548 3.41 -18.05 6.51
C TYR A 548 4.10 -17.61 7.79
N LEU A 549 3.87 -18.37 8.86
CA LEU A 549 4.66 -18.29 10.09
C LEU A 549 6.13 -18.44 9.70
N SER A 550 6.99 -17.56 10.19
CA SER A 550 8.39 -17.52 9.73
C SER A 550 9.39 -17.23 10.83
N VAL A 551 10.62 -17.70 10.61
CA VAL A 551 11.78 -17.41 11.45
C VAL A 551 12.99 -17.14 10.56
N SER A 552 13.76 -16.11 10.89
CA SER A 552 15.07 -15.83 10.28
C SER A 552 16.18 -16.51 11.07
N LYS A 553 17.22 -16.96 10.38
CA LYS A 553 18.49 -17.37 11.01
C LYS A 553 19.68 -16.98 10.13
N LYS A 554 20.67 -16.33 10.73
CA LYS A 554 21.98 -16.11 10.11
C LYS A 554 22.88 -17.31 10.34
N ILE A 555 23.79 -17.56 9.40
CA ILE A 555 24.94 -18.43 9.61
C ILE A 555 26.14 -17.52 9.90
N THR A 556 26.80 -17.78 11.02
CA THR A 556 27.94 -17.06 11.56
C THR A 556 29.12 -18.01 11.68
N GLY A 557 30.34 -17.52 11.49
CA GLY A 557 31.54 -18.36 11.51
C GLY A 557 32.83 -17.56 11.69
N SER A 558 33.91 -18.27 11.99
CA SER A 558 35.20 -17.67 12.33
C SER A 558 36.27 -17.97 11.29
N LYS A 559 37.31 -17.13 11.26
CA LYS A 559 38.48 -17.35 10.43
C LYS A 559 39.76 -16.98 11.16
N GLU A 560 40.72 -17.90 11.13
CA GLU A 560 42.04 -17.72 11.71
C GLU A 560 43.09 -17.52 10.60
N TYR A 561 44.12 -16.75 10.90
CA TYR A 561 45.23 -16.48 10.01
C TYR A 561 46.53 -16.74 10.76
N VAL A 562 47.41 -17.53 10.17
CA VAL A 562 48.74 -17.82 10.72
C VAL A 562 49.82 -17.65 9.67
N ASP A 563 51.06 -17.46 10.10
CA ASP A 563 52.23 -17.74 9.26
C ASP A 563 52.49 -19.27 9.16
N GLN A 564 53.49 -19.67 8.38
CA GLN A 564 53.86 -21.08 8.22
C GLN A 564 54.52 -21.72 9.46
N ASP A 565 54.78 -20.96 10.53
CA ASP A 565 55.28 -21.43 11.82
C ASP A 565 54.17 -21.50 12.90
N GLU A 566 52.90 -21.32 12.50
CA GLU A 566 51.71 -21.32 13.36
C GLU A 566 51.56 -20.10 14.30
N ASN A 567 52.25 -18.98 14.03
CA ASN A 567 52.01 -17.72 14.75
C ASN A 567 50.78 -16.99 14.21
N GLU A 568 49.90 -16.49 15.09
CA GLU A 568 48.70 -15.74 14.71
C GLU A 568 49.05 -14.36 14.12
N ILE A 569 48.48 -14.03 12.95
CA ILE A 569 48.71 -12.78 12.23
C ILE A 569 47.41 -11.99 12.03
N SER A 570 47.51 -10.66 11.97
CA SER A 570 46.37 -9.77 11.76
C SER A 570 46.27 -9.38 10.28
N ILE A 571 45.11 -9.65 9.66
CA ILE A 571 44.82 -9.34 8.26
C ILE A 571 43.72 -8.27 8.20
N PRO A 572 43.80 -7.27 7.29
CA PRO A 572 42.75 -6.28 7.10
C PRO A 572 41.39 -6.90 6.80
N GLU A 573 40.33 -6.27 7.32
CA GLU A 573 38.94 -6.62 6.99
C GLU A 573 38.67 -6.62 5.48
N ASN A 574 37.68 -7.40 5.05
CA ASN A 574 37.24 -7.55 3.66
C ASN A 574 38.27 -8.17 2.68
N THR A 575 39.50 -8.50 3.12
CA THR A 575 40.53 -9.20 2.32
C THR A 575 40.06 -10.57 1.82
N PHE A 576 39.35 -11.33 2.67
CA PHE A 576 38.83 -12.65 2.35
C PHE A 576 37.30 -12.67 2.37
N LYS A 577 36.72 -13.68 1.71
CA LYS A 577 35.27 -13.90 1.66
C LYS A 577 34.94 -15.38 1.81
N THR A 578 33.75 -15.66 2.33
CA THR A 578 33.15 -16.99 2.36
C THR A 578 31.90 -17.03 1.49
N VAL A 579 31.56 -18.22 1.00
CA VAL A 579 30.43 -18.47 0.10
C VAL A 579 29.46 -19.44 0.78
N LEU A 580 28.17 -19.10 0.76
CA LEU A 580 27.06 -19.93 1.23
C LEU A 580 26.38 -20.61 0.03
N ALA A 581 26.11 -21.91 0.14
CA ALA A 581 25.41 -22.67 -0.89
C ALA A 581 24.40 -23.66 -0.30
N GLN A 582 23.36 -23.96 -1.08
CA GLN A 582 22.50 -25.12 -0.85
C GLN A 582 23.22 -26.39 -1.34
N LEU A 583 23.06 -27.50 -0.61
CA LEU A 583 23.63 -28.79 -0.95
C LEU A 583 22.74 -29.52 -1.97
N PRO A 584 23.31 -30.10 -3.05
CA PRO A 584 22.54 -30.85 -4.04
C PRO A 584 21.79 -32.05 -3.44
N GLY A 585 20.48 -32.14 -3.70
CA GLY A 585 19.63 -33.26 -3.29
C GLY A 585 18.95 -33.12 -1.93
N GLU A 586 19.28 -32.09 -1.13
CA GLU A 586 18.53 -31.74 0.08
C GLU A 586 17.21 -31.04 -0.27
N ASN A 587 16.21 -31.12 0.62
CA ASN A 587 14.91 -30.45 0.44
C ASN A 587 14.90 -29.07 1.10
N TYR A 588 14.61 -28.02 0.31
CA TYR A 588 14.53 -26.62 0.77
C TYR A 588 13.11 -26.04 0.67
N ASP A 589 12.07 -26.89 0.68
CA ASP A 589 10.68 -26.44 0.78
C ASP A 589 10.47 -25.56 2.03
N GLY A 590 9.95 -24.35 1.82
CA GLY A 590 9.79 -23.32 2.85
C GLY A 590 11.07 -22.54 3.21
N VAL A 591 12.18 -22.69 2.47
CA VAL A 591 13.41 -21.91 2.68
C VAL A 591 13.52 -20.80 1.63
N THR A 592 13.74 -19.57 2.07
CA THR A 592 14.14 -18.43 1.22
C THR A 592 15.59 -18.09 1.52
N MET A 593 16.46 -18.25 0.51
CA MET A 593 17.85 -17.84 0.61
C MET A 593 17.98 -16.31 0.52
N PRO A 594 18.99 -15.71 1.17
CA PRO A 594 19.34 -14.31 0.95
C PRO A 594 19.84 -14.07 -0.48
N THR A 595 19.77 -12.82 -0.93
CA THR A 595 20.30 -12.41 -2.24
C THR A 595 21.82 -12.43 -2.31
N THR A 596 22.50 -12.13 -1.19
CA THR A 596 23.96 -12.08 -1.15
C THR A 596 24.52 -13.36 -0.54
N LEU A 597 24.87 -14.33 -1.40
CA LEU A 597 25.47 -15.61 -1.00
C LEU A 597 26.98 -15.55 -0.69
N LYS A 598 27.55 -14.35 -0.53
CA LYS A 598 28.97 -14.13 -0.17
C LYS A 598 29.08 -13.17 1.01
N ALA A 599 29.80 -13.58 2.05
CA ALA A 599 30.13 -12.72 3.20
C ALA A 599 31.59 -12.29 3.14
N ASN A 600 31.88 -11.01 3.38
CA ASN A 600 33.24 -10.54 3.59
C ASN A 600 33.69 -10.85 5.02
N VAL A 601 34.91 -11.36 5.22
CA VAL A 601 35.45 -11.59 6.57
C VAL A 601 35.85 -10.25 7.20
N GLN A 602 35.28 -9.94 8.36
CA GLN A 602 35.57 -8.77 9.19
C GLN A 602 36.56 -9.12 10.31
N VAL A 603 37.13 -8.11 10.96
CA VAL A 603 37.94 -8.31 12.19
C VAL A 603 37.02 -8.20 13.41
N SER A 604 37.03 -9.22 14.27
CA SER A 604 36.27 -9.20 15.53
C SER A 604 36.96 -8.35 16.60
N PRO A 605 36.24 -7.91 17.66
CA PRO A 605 36.85 -7.22 18.82
C PRO A 605 37.92 -8.04 19.57
N LEU A 606 38.08 -9.34 19.25
CA LEU A 606 39.10 -10.24 19.79
C LEU A 606 40.27 -10.45 18.82
N GLY A 607 40.40 -9.65 17.75
CA GLY A 607 41.45 -9.72 16.74
C GLY A 607 41.23 -10.79 15.67
N LYS A 608 40.51 -11.88 15.98
CA LYS A 608 40.23 -12.98 15.05
C LYS A 608 39.26 -12.58 13.93
N GLY A 609 39.36 -13.24 12.78
CA GLY A 609 38.41 -13.06 11.68
C GLY A 609 37.03 -13.64 11.98
N PHE A 610 35.99 -12.96 11.49
CA PHE A 610 34.59 -13.37 11.64
C PHE A 610 33.79 -13.06 10.38
N PHE A 611 32.81 -13.89 10.03
CA PHE A 611 31.87 -13.62 8.94
C PHE A 611 30.44 -13.96 9.34
N GLU A 612 29.51 -13.20 8.77
CA GLU A 612 28.07 -13.33 8.98
C GLU A 612 27.40 -13.26 7.61
N PHE A 613 26.53 -14.24 7.29
CA PHE A 613 25.68 -14.18 6.12
C PHE A 613 24.38 -13.42 6.40
N GLU A 614 23.79 -12.84 5.35
CA GLU A 614 22.41 -12.35 5.36
C GLU A 614 21.43 -13.44 5.86
N GLU A 615 20.26 -13.02 6.38
CA GLU A 615 19.30 -13.93 6.99
C GLU A 615 18.71 -14.94 5.99
N ILE A 616 18.82 -16.22 6.31
CA ILE A 616 18.05 -17.28 5.67
C ILE A 616 16.69 -17.33 6.38
N LYS A 617 15.60 -17.27 5.62
CA LYS A 617 14.23 -17.26 6.16
C LYS A 617 13.57 -18.62 5.96
N PHE A 618 12.95 -19.13 7.01
CA PHE A 618 12.28 -20.43 7.05
C PHE A 618 10.79 -20.25 7.34
N THR A 619 9.92 -20.96 6.61
CA THR A 619 8.45 -20.97 6.82
C THR A 619 7.88 -22.35 7.16
N LYS A 620 8.72 -23.40 7.11
CA LYS A 620 8.35 -24.79 7.43
C LYS A 620 9.32 -25.40 8.45
N PRO A 621 8.83 -26.26 9.36
CA PRO A 621 9.69 -27.11 10.18
C PRO A 621 10.48 -28.09 9.33
N GLY A 622 11.72 -28.39 9.72
CA GLY A 622 12.61 -29.25 8.96
C GLY A 622 14.07 -29.15 9.41
N THR A 623 14.94 -29.91 8.76
CA THR A 623 16.38 -29.91 9.01
C THR A 623 17.07 -29.59 7.70
N PHE A 624 17.62 -28.39 7.59
CA PHE A 624 18.16 -27.83 6.36
C PHE A 624 19.68 -27.70 6.49
N LYS A 625 20.42 -28.45 5.67
CA LYS A 625 21.88 -28.37 5.63
C LYS A 625 22.35 -27.33 4.61
N PHE A 626 23.48 -26.69 4.85
CA PHE A 626 24.08 -25.71 3.94
C PHE A 626 25.58 -25.95 3.84
N SER A 627 26.15 -25.68 2.66
CA SER A 627 27.59 -25.63 2.44
C SER A 627 28.12 -24.23 2.73
N VAL A 628 29.20 -24.15 3.48
CA VAL A 628 30.04 -22.95 3.59
C VAL A 628 31.47 -23.29 3.12
N LYS A 629 32.04 -22.42 2.28
CA LYS A 629 33.40 -22.53 1.72
C LYS A 629 34.09 -21.17 1.72
N GLU A 630 35.41 -21.16 1.57
CA GLU A 630 36.14 -19.94 1.18
C GLU A 630 35.91 -19.58 -0.31
N ASP A 631 35.95 -18.28 -0.61
CA ASP A 631 35.88 -17.75 -1.98
C ASP A 631 37.27 -17.76 -2.65
N VAL A 632 37.69 -18.92 -3.16
CA VAL A 632 38.98 -19.09 -3.85
C VAL A 632 38.96 -18.65 -5.33
N THR A 633 38.00 -17.81 -5.74
CA THR A 633 37.88 -17.35 -7.15
C THR A 633 39.01 -16.42 -7.59
N ASN A 634 39.65 -15.72 -6.66
CA ASN A 634 40.83 -14.89 -6.87
C ASN A 634 41.80 -15.15 -5.71
N PRO A 635 42.61 -16.23 -5.76
CA PRO A 635 43.50 -16.59 -4.66
C PRO A 635 44.66 -15.58 -4.55
N ILE A 636 45.07 -15.29 -3.32
CA ILE A 636 46.27 -14.50 -3.02
C ILE A 636 47.48 -15.44 -3.12
N GLU A 637 48.49 -15.01 -3.89
CA GLU A 637 49.75 -15.74 -4.04
C GLU A 637 50.48 -15.85 -2.70
N GLY A 638 51.02 -17.03 -2.38
CA GLY A 638 51.68 -17.29 -1.09
C GLY A 638 50.74 -17.70 0.05
N VAL A 639 49.42 -17.68 -0.15
CA VAL A 639 48.43 -18.06 0.89
C VAL A 639 47.88 -19.46 0.63
N THR A 640 48.04 -20.36 1.62
CA THR A 640 47.32 -21.64 1.67
C THR A 640 45.93 -21.41 2.24
N TYR A 641 44.88 -21.85 1.53
CA TYR A 641 43.47 -21.70 1.93
C TYR A 641 42.91 -23.00 2.54
N ASP A 642 41.94 -22.90 3.44
CA ASP A 642 41.14 -24.03 3.88
C ASP A 642 40.02 -24.29 2.87
N THR A 643 40.33 -25.12 1.88
CA THR A 643 39.43 -25.49 0.77
C THR A 643 38.33 -26.48 1.17
N SER A 644 38.19 -26.83 2.46
CA SER A 644 37.21 -27.83 2.90
C SER A 644 35.76 -27.30 2.91
N GLU A 645 34.81 -28.17 2.56
CA GLU A 645 33.38 -27.89 2.63
C GLU A 645 32.87 -28.07 4.05
N LYS A 646 32.54 -26.97 4.73
CA LYS A 646 31.90 -27.02 6.05
C LYS A 646 30.41 -27.19 5.85
N THR A 647 29.82 -28.25 6.38
CA THR A 647 28.36 -28.41 6.42
C THR A 647 27.82 -27.78 7.70
N VAL A 648 26.81 -26.92 7.58
CA VAL A 648 26.09 -26.30 8.69
C VAL A 648 24.64 -26.75 8.65
N THR A 649 24.09 -27.24 9.76
CA THR A 649 22.68 -27.67 9.83
C THR A 649 21.84 -26.66 10.59
N ILE A 650 20.77 -26.17 9.97
CA ILE A 650 19.72 -25.41 10.64
C ILE A 650 18.52 -26.32 10.88
N THR A 651 18.17 -26.52 12.15
CA THR A 651 16.96 -27.25 12.54
C THR A 651 15.87 -26.25 12.92
N VAL A 652 14.72 -26.36 12.24
CA VAL A 652 13.54 -25.52 12.44
C VAL A 652 12.42 -26.35 13.04
N THR A 653 11.91 -25.91 14.19
CA THR A 653 10.84 -26.59 14.94
C THR A 653 9.61 -25.68 15.10
N LYS A 654 8.39 -26.24 15.10
CA LYS A 654 7.15 -25.52 15.46
C LYS A 654 6.76 -25.93 16.88
N ALA A 655 6.74 -24.97 17.81
CA ALA A 655 6.38 -25.19 19.22
C ALA A 655 5.48 -24.04 19.70
N ASN A 656 4.42 -24.35 20.44
CA ASN A 656 3.45 -23.37 20.97
C ASN A 656 2.84 -22.40 19.92
N GLY A 657 2.89 -22.75 18.63
CA GLY A 657 2.43 -21.89 17.53
C GLY A 657 3.50 -20.99 16.90
N GLU A 658 4.75 -21.06 17.35
CA GLU A 658 5.89 -20.29 16.81
C GLU A 658 6.93 -21.20 16.13
N LEU A 659 7.71 -20.66 15.19
CA LEU A 659 8.89 -21.34 14.63
C LEU A 659 10.16 -20.91 15.37
N LYS A 660 11.02 -21.88 15.70
CA LYS A 660 12.35 -21.67 16.27
C LYS A 660 13.41 -22.31 15.37
N ALA A 661 14.45 -21.54 15.01
CA ALA A 661 15.58 -22.00 14.21
C ALA A 661 16.88 -22.04 15.03
N GLU A 662 17.49 -23.22 15.09
CA GLU A 662 18.76 -23.49 15.77
C GLU A 662 19.82 -23.93 14.77
N VAL A 663 21.07 -23.50 14.97
CA VAL A 663 22.25 -23.88 14.17
C VAL A 663 23.03 -24.92 14.97
N ASP A 664 23.49 -25.99 14.33
CA ASP A 664 24.26 -27.07 14.98
C ASP A 664 25.70 -26.69 15.33
N SER A 665 26.33 -25.84 14.50
CA SER A 665 27.75 -25.56 14.52
C SER A 665 28.09 -24.24 13.81
N GLU A 666 29.12 -23.53 14.26
CA GLU A 666 29.70 -22.40 13.53
C GLU A 666 30.91 -22.88 12.71
N PRO A 667 30.93 -22.70 11.38
CA PRO A 667 32.06 -23.10 10.54
C PRO A 667 33.28 -22.22 10.81
N SER A 668 34.44 -22.86 11.01
CA SER A 668 35.74 -22.19 11.11
C SER A 668 36.67 -22.55 9.95
N PHE A 669 37.43 -21.57 9.48
CA PHE A 669 38.44 -21.70 8.43
C PHE A 669 39.80 -21.19 8.92
N LYS A 670 40.89 -21.65 8.32
CA LYS A 670 42.26 -21.26 8.70
C LYS A 670 43.16 -21.15 7.47
N ASN A 671 43.81 -20.00 7.30
CA ASN A 671 44.74 -19.78 6.19
C ASN A 671 46.17 -19.60 6.70
N VAL A 672 47.11 -20.17 5.95
CA VAL A 672 48.55 -20.13 6.25
C VAL A 672 49.21 -19.21 5.24
N PHE A 673 49.88 -18.17 5.71
CA PHE A 673 50.68 -17.26 4.91
C PHE A 673 52.11 -17.80 4.87
N ASN A 674 52.54 -18.24 3.69
CA ASN A 674 53.86 -18.81 3.49
C ASN A 674 54.87 -17.70 3.17
N TYR A 675 56.10 -17.86 3.61
CA TYR A 675 57.20 -16.95 3.32
C TYR A 675 58.45 -17.74 2.91
N THR A 676 59.38 -17.11 2.20
CA THR A 676 60.61 -17.76 1.72
C THR A 676 61.87 -16.99 2.12
N TYR A 677 63.04 -17.63 2.06
CA TYR A 677 64.32 -17.06 2.48
C TYR A 677 65.38 -17.10 1.38
N ALA A 678 66.05 -15.97 1.17
CA ALA A 678 67.34 -15.91 0.50
C ALA A 678 68.43 -15.41 1.48
N ASN A 679 69.69 -15.78 1.23
CA ASN A 679 70.85 -15.32 1.99
C ASN A 679 72.03 -15.19 1.01
N PHE A 680 72.74 -14.07 1.05
CA PHE A 680 73.83 -13.78 0.12
C PHE A 680 75.17 -13.90 0.84
N LYS A 681 76.10 -14.64 0.24
CA LYS A 681 77.43 -14.92 0.80
C LYS A 681 78.49 -14.17 -0.01
N VAL A 682 79.44 -13.57 0.70
CA VAL A 682 80.56 -12.84 0.14
C VAL A 682 81.85 -13.60 0.45
N LYS A 683 82.60 -13.91 -0.60
CA LYS A 683 83.94 -14.49 -0.55
C LYS A 683 84.97 -13.35 -0.66
N LYS A 684 85.90 -13.29 0.29
CA LYS A 684 87.00 -12.33 0.30
C LYS A 684 88.32 -13.03 0.02
N THR A 685 88.99 -12.66 -1.06
CA THR A 685 90.35 -13.09 -1.39
C THR A 685 91.35 -11.93 -1.34
N LEU A 686 92.61 -12.29 -1.07
CA LEU A 686 93.75 -11.38 -1.01
C LEU A 686 94.84 -11.88 -1.96
N THR A 687 95.55 -10.94 -2.58
CA THR A 687 96.64 -11.18 -3.53
C THR A 687 97.81 -10.23 -3.28
N GLY A 688 98.98 -10.51 -3.85
CA GLY A 688 100.20 -9.75 -3.59
C GLY A 688 100.96 -10.29 -2.39
N ASP A 689 101.48 -9.41 -1.54
CA ASP A 689 102.27 -9.78 -0.36
C ASP A 689 101.39 -10.28 0.79
N THR A 690 101.99 -10.97 1.78
CA THR A 690 101.30 -11.38 3.01
C THR A 690 101.35 -10.25 4.05
N PRO A 691 100.21 -9.71 4.51
CA PRO A 691 100.17 -8.67 5.53
C PRO A 691 100.45 -9.24 6.94
N THR A 692 101.19 -8.50 7.76
CA THR A 692 101.57 -8.92 9.14
C THR A 692 100.37 -8.99 10.10
N ASN A 693 99.34 -8.18 9.86
CA ASN A 693 98.06 -8.20 10.57
C ASN A 693 96.92 -8.31 9.56
N ALA A 694 95.88 -9.08 9.88
CA ALA A 694 94.68 -9.14 9.06
C ALA A 694 93.97 -7.77 9.04
N GLY A 695 93.65 -7.27 7.86
CA GLY A 695 92.78 -6.09 7.70
C GLY A 695 91.31 -6.47 7.84
N GLU A 696 90.50 -5.58 8.43
CA GLU A 696 89.04 -5.69 8.43
C GLU A 696 88.48 -5.13 7.11
N PHE A 697 87.92 -6.02 6.28
CA PHE A 697 87.20 -5.64 5.06
C PHE A 697 85.71 -5.64 5.32
N LYS A 698 85.02 -4.65 4.76
CA LYS A 698 83.57 -4.44 4.93
C LYS A 698 82.84 -4.58 3.61
N PHE A 699 81.67 -5.19 3.64
CA PHE A 699 80.77 -5.29 2.49
C PHE A 699 79.43 -4.70 2.84
N GLU A 700 78.85 -3.95 1.89
CA GLU A 700 77.54 -3.33 2.03
C GLU A 700 76.56 -3.98 1.04
N LEU A 701 75.47 -4.53 1.57
CA LEU A 701 74.27 -4.85 0.84
C LEU A 701 73.32 -3.65 0.93
N THR A 702 72.84 -3.15 -0.20
CA THR A 702 71.85 -2.08 -0.30
C THR A 702 70.62 -2.58 -1.07
N ALA A 703 69.41 -2.34 -0.58
CA ALA A 703 68.17 -2.54 -1.33
C ALA A 703 68.03 -1.49 -2.45
N VAL A 704 67.55 -1.90 -3.64
CA VAL A 704 67.50 -1.03 -4.82
C VAL A 704 66.06 -0.80 -5.31
N SER A 705 65.28 -1.88 -5.46
CA SER A 705 63.89 -1.81 -5.94
C SER A 705 63.18 -3.16 -5.76
N THR A 706 61.85 -3.16 -5.82
CA THR A 706 61.07 -4.40 -5.97
C THR A 706 59.91 -4.22 -6.96
N THR A 707 59.44 -5.32 -7.55
CA THR A 707 58.16 -5.39 -8.27
C THR A 707 57.04 -6.01 -7.44
N ALA A 708 57.32 -6.44 -6.20
CA ALA A 708 56.34 -7.01 -5.30
C ALA A 708 55.46 -5.93 -4.66
N ASN A 709 54.23 -6.28 -4.29
CA ASN A 709 53.29 -5.38 -3.64
C ASN A 709 53.56 -5.28 -2.12
N VAL A 710 54.71 -4.69 -1.77
CA VAL A 710 55.17 -4.46 -0.39
C VAL A 710 55.49 -2.99 -0.16
N ALA A 711 55.45 -2.53 1.10
CA ALA A 711 55.74 -1.14 1.45
C ALA A 711 57.24 -0.79 1.34
N GLU A 712 58.11 -1.73 1.72
CA GLU A 712 59.57 -1.58 1.74
C GLU A 712 60.23 -2.86 1.22
N VAL A 713 61.46 -2.77 0.72
CA VAL A 713 62.24 -3.95 0.28
C VAL A 713 62.78 -4.66 1.52
N PRO A 714 62.50 -5.96 1.74
CA PRO A 714 62.96 -6.66 2.93
C PRO A 714 64.48 -6.76 2.96
N MET A 715 65.06 -6.64 4.15
CA MET A 715 66.51 -6.61 4.38
C MET A 715 66.89 -7.50 5.57
N PRO A 716 68.15 -7.97 5.68
CA PRO A 716 68.56 -8.86 6.77
C PRO A 716 68.40 -8.20 8.16
N VAL A 717 68.18 -9.02 9.19
CA VAL A 717 68.06 -8.55 10.58
C VAL A 717 69.28 -7.73 11.00
N GLY A 718 69.02 -6.57 11.62
CA GLY A 718 70.07 -5.61 11.99
C GLY A 718 70.69 -4.87 10.79
N SER A 719 69.88 -4.55 9.79
CA SER A 719 70.13 -3.50 8.80
C SER A 719 69.83 -2.12 9.40
N ASN A 720 70.30 -1.05 8.75
CA ASN A 720 70.06 0.34 9.14
C ASN A 720 69.56 1.11 7.90
N ALA A 721 68.26 1.43 7.88
CA ALA A 721 67.51 1.71 6.65
C ALA A 721 67.77 0.63 5.59
N ASP A 722 67.84 1.00 4.31
CA ASP A 722 68.03 0.12 3.15
C ASP A 722 69.40 -0.60 3.08
N LYS A 723 70.21 -0.59 4.14
CA LYS A 723 71.63 -0.99 4.13
C LYS A 723 72.01 -1.97 5.23
N LYS A 724 72.81 -2.98 4.87
CA LYS A 724 73.46 -3.92 5.79
C LYS A 724 74.97 -3.93 5.54
N GLU A 725 75.75 -3.54 6.55
CA GLU A 725 77.20 -3.83 6.58
C GLU A 725 77.47 -5.19 7.25
N ILE A 726 78.48 -5.90 6.75
CA ILE A 726 79.15 -7.04 7.39
C ILE A 726 80.67 -6.91 7.21
N SER A 727 81.47 -7.54 8.08
CA SER A 727 82.93 -7.51 7.97
C SER A 727 83.61 -8.87 8.12
N VAL A 728 84.82 -8.98 7.56
CA VAL A 728 85.70 -10.15 7.67
C VAL A 728 87.15 -9.70 7.86
N ASN A 729 87.89 -10.43 8.70
CA ASN A 729 89.31 -10.17 8.94
C ASN A 729 90.17 -11.02 7.99
N GLY A 730 90.88 -10.37 7.07
CA GLY A 730 91.72 -11.06 6.07
C GLY A 730 90.91 -11.67 4.92
N ALA A 731 91.40 -12.80 4.39
CA ALA A 731 90.66 -13.61 3.42
C ALA A 731 89.71 -14.58 4.14
N GLY A 732 88.51 -14.81 3.61
CA GLY A 732 87.50 -15.65 4.25
C GLY A 732 86.15 -15.61 3.54
N ASN A 733 85.11 -16.09 4.20
CA ASN A 733 83.72 -15.99 3.74
C ASN A 733 82.87 -15.37 4.85
N VAL A 734 81.91 -14.54 4.49
CA VAL A 734 80.94 -13.90 5.40
C VAL A 734 79.59 -13.80 4.70
N GLU A 735 78.50 -13.70 5.44
CA GLU A 735 77.14 -13.66 4.88
C GLU A 735 76.30 -12.55 5.51
N PHE A 736 75.37 -11.97 4.75
CA PHE A 736 74.54 -10.85 5.21
C PHE A 736 73.44 -11.27 6.21
N GLY A 737 73.09 -12.56 6.22
CA GLY A 737 71.98 -13.14 6.96
C GLY A 737 70.78 -13.44 6.05
N GLN A 738 69.78 -14.15 6.59
CA GLN A 738 68.55 -14.43 5.87
C GLN A 738 67.70 -13.16 5.68
N ILE A 739 67.08 -13.06 4.51
CA ILE A 739 66.06 -12.06 4.15
C ILE A 739 64.76 -12.82 3.94
N GLN A 740 63.70 -12.41 4.65
CA GLN A 740 62.36 -12.98 4.54
C GLN A 740 61.58 -12.31 3.40
N TYR A 741 60.89 -13.11 2.58
CA TYR A 741 60.05 -12.62 1.48
C TYR A 741 58.63 -13.18 1.63
N GLU A 742 57.67 -12.26 1.72
CA GLU A 742 56.27 -12.53 2.08
C GLU A 742 55.29 -12.24 0.92
N ALA A 743 55.81 -11.85 -0.25
CA ALA A 743 55.03 -11.59 -1.45
C ALA A 743 55.81 -12.02 -2.72
N VAL A 744 55.06 -12.35 -3.78
CA VAL A 744 55.59 -12.63 -5.12
C VAL A 744 56.15 -11.34 -5.76
N GLY A 745 57.27 -11.48 -6.47
CA GLY A 745 57.90 -10.40 -7.23
C GLY A 745 59.41 -10.51 -7.30
N LYS A 746 60.03 -9.57 -8.04
CA LYS A 746 61.48 -9.46 -8.19
C LYS A 746 62.02 -8.42 -7.23
N TYR A 747 62.95 -8.82 -6.36
CA TYR A 747 63.61 -7.94 -5.39
C TYR A 747 65.07 -7.74 -5.80
N VAL A 748 65.48 -6.48 -5.98
CA VAL A 748 66.80 -6.12 -6.49
C VAL A 748 67.65 -5.50 -5.38
N TYR A 749 68.84 -6.05 -5.22
CA TYR A 749 69.85 -5.62 -4.27
C TYR A 749 71.17 -5.33 -4.97
N LYS A 750 72.01 -4.53 -4.31
CA LYS A 750 73.36 -4.15 -4.72
C LYS A 750 74.34 -4.56 -3.63
N VAL A 751 75.45 -5.22 -4.00
CA VAL A 751 76.54 -5.57 -3.10
C VAL A 751 77.85 -4.95 -3.58
N VAL A 752 78.53 -4.24 -2.68
CA VAL A 752 79.82 -3.58 -2.92
C VAL A 752 80.77 -3.79 -1.73
N GLU A 753 82.07 -3.66 -1.96
CA GLU A 753 83.06 -3.53 -0.89
C GLU A 753 83.19 -2.07 -0.46
N VAL A 754 83.21 -1.84 0.85
CA VAL A 754 83.37 -0.51 1.44
C VAL A 754 84.87 -0.24 1.62
N ASN A 755 85.39 0.76 0.92
CA ASN A 755 86.78 1.19 1.07
C ASN A 755 87.01 1.84 2.45
N THR A 756 87.50 1.05 3.41
CA THR A 756 87.88 1.49 4.76
C THR A 756 89.25 2.18 4.82
N ASN A 757 89.90 2.41 3.67
CA ASN A 757 91.18 3.11 3.51
C ASN A 757 92.35 2.49 4.33
N LEU A 758 92.33 1.17 4.54
CA LEU A 758 93.48 0.46 5.15
C LEU A 758 94.74 0.62 4.30
N ALA A 759 95.84 1.01 4.94
CA ALA A 759 97.09 1.33 4.27
C ALA A 759 97.68 0.16 3.47
N ASN A 760 98.12 0.45 2.25
CA ASN A 760 98.75 -0.49 1.29
C ASN A 760 97.83 -1.61 0.77
N TYR A 761 96.50 -1.47 0.92
CA TYR A 761 95.53 -2.31 0.23
C TYR A 761 94.93 -1.57 -0.97
N THR A 762 94.93 -2.21 -2.14
CA THR A 762 94.07 -1.84 -3.27
C THR A 762 92.75 -2.60 -3.16
N TYR A 763 91.64 -1.87 -3.14
CA TYR A 763 90.29 -2.42 -2.96
C TYR A 763 89.65 -2.80 -4.30
N ASP A 764 88.88 -3.88 -4.30
CA ASP A 764 88.02 -4.26 -5.42
C ASP A 764 86.85 -3.27 -5.53
N GLN A 765 86.63 -2.73 -6.74
CA GLN A 765 85.57 -1.77 -7.06
C GLN A 765 84.44 -2.42 -7.88
N THR A 766 84.38 -3.75 -7.91
CA THR A 766 83.27 -4.48 -8.52
C THR A 766 81.94 -4.10 -7.85
N GLU A 767 80.90 -3.98 -8.66
CA GLU A 767 79.51 -3.89 -8.20
C GLU A 767 78.74 -5.14 -8.63
N TYR A 768 78.11 -5.81 -7.67
CA TYR A 768 77.25 -6.96 -7.92
C TYR A 768 75.78 -6.55 -7.76
N THR A 769 74.95 -6.87 -8.74
CA THR A 769 73.49 -6.78 -8.64
C THR A 769 72.92 -8.17 -8.36
N VAL A 770 72.17 -8.32 -7.28
CA VAL A 770 71.48 -9.57 -6.94
C VAL A 770 69.99 -9.37 -7.18
N THR A 771 69.38 -10.18 -8.06
CA THR A 771 67.93 -10.18 -8.28
C THR A 771 67.36 -11.47 -7.71
N VAL A 772 66.56 -11.36 -6.66
CA VAL A 772 65.77 -12.47 -6.12
C VAL A 772 64.44 -12.51 -6.86
N ASP A 773 64.08 -13.68 -7.37
CA ASP A 773 62.80 -13.96 -8.03
C ASP A 773 61.97 -14.81 -7.07
N VAL A 774 60.89 -14.22 -6.52
CA VAL A 774 59.96 -14.88 -5.59
C VAL A 774 58.69 -15.21 -6.35
N THR A 775 58.34 -16.49 -6.39
CA THR A 775 57.19 -17.05 -7.12
C THR A 775 56.43 -18.04 -6.24
N THR A 776 55.26 -18.49 -6.70
CA THR A 776 54.51 -19.58 -6.06
C THR A 776 54.86 -20.95 -6.63
N ASP A 777 54.79 -21.98 -5.79
CA ASP A 777 54.83 -23.39 -6.21
C ASP A 777 53.43 -23.97 -6.50
N ALA A 778 53.35 -25.27 -6.78
CA ALA A 778 52.11 -25.97 -7.09
C ALA A 778 51.10 -26.03 -5.91
N ASP A 779 51.56 -25.82 -4.68
CA ASP A 779 50.75 -25.76 -3.45
C ASP A 779 50.45 -24.30 -3.04
N ASN A 780 50.74 -23.33 -3.92
CA ASN A 780 50.65 -21.87 -3.72
C ASN A 780 51.57 -21.30 -2.62
N LYS A 781 52.66 -22.00 -2.28
CA LYS A 781 53.65 -21.53 -1.29
C LYS A 781 54.73 -20.68 -1.96
N LEU A 782 55.32 -19.75 -1.22
CA LEU A 782 56.40 -18.92 -1.75
C LEU A 782 57.72 -19.70 -1.85
N VAL A 783 58.33 -19.64 -3.02
CA VAL A 783 59.67 -20.15 -3.32
C VAL A 783 60.52 -19.02 -3.89
N SER A 784 61.80 -18.98 -3.53
CA SER A 784 62.74 -17.97 -4.01
C SER A 784 63.91 -18.61 -4.77
N THR A 785 64.31 -17.95 -5.85
CA THR A 785 65.58 -18.18 -6.54
C THR A 785 66.30 -16.85 -6.68
N TYR A 786 67.59 -16.84 -6.99
CA TYR A 786 68.30 -15.58 -7.24
C TYR A 786 69.36 -15.70 -8.31
N GLU A 787 69.61 -14.57 -8.98
CA GLU A 787 70.63 -14.40 -10.01
C GLU A 787 71.59 -13.29 -9.56
N ILE A 788 72.90 -13.55 -9.63
CA ILE A 788 73.95 -12.56 -9.35
C ILE A 788 74.53 -12.09 -10.68
N LYS A 789 74.58 -10.76 -10.88
CA LYS A 789 75.21 -10.13 -12.04
C LYS A 789 76.41 -9.27 -11.64
N LYS A 790 77.51 -9.42 -12.38
CA LYS A 790 78.68 -8.53 -12.41
C LYS A 790 78.57 -7.65 -13.64
N GLY A 791 77.94 -6.48 -13.49
CA GLY A 791 77.51 -5.67 -14.64
C GLY A 791 76.49 -6.42 -15.50
N THR A 792 76.88 -6.84 -16.71
CA THR A 792 76.02 -7.64 -17.61
C THR A 792 76.28 -9.15 -17.55
N GLU A 793 77.35 -9.60 -16.89
CA GLU A 793 77.73 -11.02 -16.79
C GLU A 793 76.99 -11.69 -15.62
N VAL A 794 76.44 -12.89 -15.82
CA VAL A 794 75.83 -13.69 -14.75
C VAL A 794 76.90 -14.58 -14.11
N VAL A 795 76.98 -14.57 -12.78
CA VAL A 795 78.01 -15.28 -12.00
C VAL A 795 77.38 -16.12 -10.88
N THR A 796 78.13 -17.09 -10.35
CA THR A 796 77.66 -17.99 -9.28
C THR A 796 77.84 -17.45 -7.87
N ASP A 797 78.84 -16.59 -7.66
CA ASP A 797 79.31 -16.18 -6.33
C ASP A 797 79.65 -14.68 -6.31
N ILE A 798 79.50 -14.05 -5.14
CA ILE A 798 79.97 -12.69 -4.88
C ILE A 798 81.39 -12.78 -4.33
N GLU A 799 82.40 -12.54 -5.18
CA GLU A 799 83.81 -12.51 -4.77
C GLU A 799 84.43 -11.12 -4.97
N PHE A 800 85.16 -10.65 -3.95
CA PHE A 800 85.97 -9.43 -4.03
C PHE A 800 87.44 -9.76 -3.75
N THR A 801 88.36 -9.32 -4.62
CA THR A 801 89.79 -9.61 -4.51
C THR A 801 90.60 -8.33 -4.27
N ASN A 802 91.12 -8.14 -3.06
CA ASN A 802 92.05 -7.04 -2.80
C ASN A 802 93.50 -7.44 -3.09
N LYS A 803 94.34 -6.45 -3.33
CA LYS A 803 95.80 -6.61 -3.41
C LYS A 803 96.46 -5.91 -2.24
N TYR A 804 97.36 -6.60 -1.53
CA TYR A 804 98.27 -6.01 -0.55
C TYR A 804 99.67 -5.90 -1.14
N GLU A 805 100.36 -4.79 -0.86
CA GLU A 805 101.76 -4.59 -1.22
C GLU A 805 102.54 -4.12 0.02
N THR A 806 103.73 -4.67 0.24
CA THR A 806 104.60 -4.21 1.33
C THR A 806 105.09 -2.78 1.06
N PRO A 807 105.15 -1.90 2.09
CA PRO A 807 105.64 -0.54 1.90
C PRO A 807 107.09 -0.52 1.41
N VAL A 808 107.29 -0.14 0.14
CA VAL A 808 108.64 0.00 -0.43
C VAL A 808 109.33 1.15 0.30
N ALA A 809 110.38 0.84 1.06
CA ALA A 809 111.15 1.85 1.78
C ALA A 809 111.70 2.90 0.78
N PRO A 810 111.54 4.21 1.05
CA PRO A 810 111.99 5.25 0.12
C PRO A 810 113.51 5.17 -0.06
N VAL A 811 113.95 5.03 -1.30
CA VAL A 811 115.38 4.93 -1.65
C VAL A 811 116.10 6.19 -1.18
N ALA A 812 117.07 6.03 -0.29
CA ALA A 812 117.84 7.14 0.26
C ALA A 812 118.58 7.90 -0.87
N PRO A 813 118.56 9.25 -0.89
CA PRO A 813 119.27 10.02 -1.90
C PRO A 813 120.78 9.74 -1.88
N VAL A 814 121.32 9.27 -3.00
CA VAL A 814 122.77 9.10 -3.17
C VAL A 814 123.47 10.46 -3.15
N THR A 815 124.54 10.57 -2.35
CA THR A 815 125.24 11.83 -2.08
C THR A 815 126.15 12.22 -3.27
N PRO A 816 125.91 13.36 -3.95
CA PRO A 816 126.81 13.82 -5.01
C PRO A 816 128.01 14.58 -4.43
N ALA A 817 129.19 14.44 -5.05
CA ALA A 817 130.33 15.31 -4.76
C ALA A 817 130.14 16.69 -5.44
N SER A 818 130.49 17.76 -4.74
CA SER A 818 130.20 19.14 -5.17
C SER A 818 131.11 19.68 -6.28
N PRO A 819 130.56 20.51 -7.18
CA PRO A 819 131.21 21.73 -7.66
C PRO A 819 130.62 23.00 -6.99
N LYS A 820 131.16 24.18 -7.34
CA LYS A 820 130.91 25.48 -6.68
C LYS A 820 129.94 26.40 -7.45
N THR A 821 129.41 27.41 -6.73
CA THR A 821 128.77 28.67 -7.21
C THR A 821 127.53 28.48 -8.11
N GLY A 822 126.39 29.15 -7.93
CA GLY A 822 126.04 30.46 -7.36
C GLY A 822 124.89 30.99 -8.26
N ASP A 823 123.96 31.84 -7.87
CA ASP A 823 123.89 32.77 -6.72
C ASP A 823 122.58 32.59 -5.92
N SER A 824 122.35 33.37 -4.86
CA SER A 824 121.41 33.05 -3.79
C SER A 824 119.93 33.41 -4.04
N THR A 825 119.05 32.48 -3.68
CA THR A 825 117.78 32.79 -3.00
C THR A 825 117.89 32.44 -1.52
N THR A 826 117.74 33.42 -0.63
CA THR A 826 117.52 33.20 0.81
C THR A 826 116.04 33.54 1.07
N ASN A 827 115.11 32.59 1.14
CA ASN A 827 114.96 31.45 2.07
C ASN A 827 114.58 31.92 3.49
N MET A 828 113.79 31.09 4.20
CA MET A 828 113.28 31.30 5.57
C MET A 828 112.18 32.40 5.67
N MET A 829 111.19 32.33 6.57
CA MET A 829 110.95 31.39 7.69
C MET A 829 109.48 31.40 8.17
N LEU A 830 109.11 30.39 8.99
CA LEU A 830 108.01 30.34 9.98
C LEU A 830 106.55 30.47 9.43
N MET A 831 105.53 29.65 9.75
CA MET A 831 105.14 28.73 10.85
C MET A 831 103.97 29.27 11.71
N PHE A 832 102.94 28.42 11.86
CA PHE A 832 101.97 28.31 12.98
C PHE A 832 101.02 29.49 13.33
N GLY A 833 99.90 29.15 14.00
CA GLY A 833 98.82 30.06 14.41
C GLY A 833 97.49 29.77 13.69
N MET A 834 96.80 28.64 13.92
CA MET A 834 95.84 28.40 15.02
C MET A 834 94.65 29.37 15.14
N LEU A 835 93.47 28.83 14.79
CA LEU A 835 92.17 28.92 15.50
C LEU A 835 91.38 30.24 15.65
N ALA A 836 90.05 30.02 15.65
CA ALA A 836 88.97 30.83 16.21
C ALA A 836 88.63 32.21 15.58
N VAL A 837 87.49 32.24 14.89
CA VAL A 837 86.56 33.39 14.88
C VAL A 837 85.16 32.87 15.19
N SER A 838 84.42 33.60 16.01
CA SER A 838 83.04 33.28 16.42
C SER A 838 82.12 34.51 16.38
N ALA A 839 80.81 34.25 16.48
CA ALA A 839 79.73 35.15 16.91
C ALA A 839 78.97 36.04 15.89
N ALA A 840 77.69 36.29 16.27
CA ALA A 840 76.74 37.34 15.85
C ALA A 840 76.10 37.19 14.43
N LEU A 841 74.80 37.46 14.17
CA LEU A 841 73.59 37.92 14.93
C LEU A 841 72.37 37.01 14.52
N MET A 842 71.21 36.85 15.20
CA MET A 842 70.29 37.69 16.01
C MET A 842 69.41 38.69 15.20
N LEU A 843 68.12 38.98 15.44
CA LEU A 843 66.95 38.49 16.25
C LEU A 843 65.70 39.27 15.69
N VAL A 844 64.39 38.95 15.83
CA VAL A 844 63.57 37.77 16.22
C VAL A 844 62.07 38.04 15.92
N ALA A 845 61.26 37.04 15.51
CA ALA A 845 59.78 36.99 15.67
C ALA A 845 59.16 35.69 15.08
N ALA A 846 58.06 35.08 15.54
CA ALA A 846 57.61 34.64 16.88
C ALA A 846 56.11 34.27 16.79
N GLY A 847 55.76 32.99 16.98
CA GLY A 847 54.40 32.59 17.37
C GLY A 847 53.88 31.22 16.89
N TYR A 848 53.24 30.37 17.69
CA TYR A 848 53.23 30.29 19.17
C TYR A 848 52.60 28.95 19.64
N LYS A 849 53.34 28.11 20.40
CA LYS A 849 52.83 26.91 21.13
C LYS A 849 52.19 25.79 20.27
N LYS A 850 51.96 24.56 20.75
CA LYS A 850 52.22 23.93 22.07
C LYS A 850 52.67 22.47 21.88
N GLN A 851 53.45 21.92 22.82
CA GLN A 851 53.84 20.51 22.85
C GLN A 851 53.02 19.72 23.89
N LEU A 852 52.91 18.39 23.67
CA LEU A 852 52.60 17.32 24.64
C LEU A 852 51.21 17.39 25.31
N ARG A 853 50.50 16.26 25.42
CA ARG A 853 50.97 15.01 26.03
C ARG A 853 50.43 13.77 25.33
#